data_AF-A0A7X8WI12-F1
#
_entry.id   AF-A0A7X8WI12-F1
#
_cell.length_a   1.000
_cell.length_b   1.000
_cell.length_c   1.000
_cell.angle_alpha   90.00
_cell.angle_beta   90.00
_cell.angle_gamma   90.00
#
_symmetry.space_group_name_H-M   'P 1'
#
loop_
_entity.id
_entity.type
_entity.pdbx_description
1 polymer ?
#
loop_
_entity_poly.entity_id
_entity_poly.type
_entity_poly.pdbx_seq_one_letter_code
_entity_poly.pdbx_strand_id
1 'polypeptide(L)'
;MHLKRFLLFVLLIIGSFLMINSGVEAASGTTPIKKSDGTDLKYRNSSETVLRLTEYTYPTQDLRGVWISNYVGDIASYSSESQFKAEVKSVLDLMEEYGLNAMVFHIRIHNDAMYDSDLNPRRSYWKNVNFEVFDPLTYLIEESHKRGIEFHAWLNPYRVVSSGYDGTLESFALNYRNTYPEFANNPAGDASLLLRMGDNGIILNPGEPRVREHIYETIQEIIDKYDVDAIHFDDYFYNSINDSEDNVTYNKPNYNPHKLNKADWRREQVNLLMAGIDKLLDEHFEKTGKIVQLGISPTGIYKNSLSGTAGQEHFSSLYCDSVAWIQNEWVDYLMPQTYWGLEHITAGFAQLTRFWSSAAEGYNVNLYMAHGIYMAPGSGWTNPDEIKNRFLNLEMYDRIDGNCFYKFSYFKDVMNAAEQLKRGLPLLKNDYYAKKVPGSVVRSYADKVDSLKVNNLSVTKKTSTMVLSWDQMENVRGYVVYAVPKGQTLDKNNIDHLYKYIQTNNLEVPLNANTDYYVSSVNMANVVSEAVLAGEVLTGSVEGVIKGIDSLKDPVSLADEGKVLAIRGFYEALTPAEKAQIANYEKLVKAESQILALKEMRSALQEVIQRTSRHVVTDYVFPTNTAFDGTVAWRFKNPNEAVHDLVSGTRLKEILSAYPVTLVASFAKDNLVYEEEVVVNFGITKVGETPLFYRNPPSSMTKDEEGPYNEASHIGWSGKVLRLNNYVFFIAQNNYLPLTSSDVPGTYWVSCATLYHNVTESDIVIRAGDTAIITDIAGYGYLIIDANGSVRVSSLDRDPNAMITLKPNELLLAVRYLDSQLTNPVFVPIDKVEVGTKIEFTDYTALRTDPLTQAEQVMAMIDALPNPEDITTETDVLPFALARDAYEALSSEAKALVANLAKLENGERKIRELQEQALNDAKQNALSELNRYEDSLSLYSDANQQRIRGIIDNAAAQIQSAQSITQVQALIESALALLEDIPTIEEETALLNEHKVLAKETLSKYLNLGLYSDIQKADIDAYLAEAYEAIDQAGSIDEVNAIVADSKELLDLVPTVWDEAKTFVATYVEDLSVYSEVDQRYIEILIERSLNNIEQAETKAEVEEIVATFKSWIDALSPIDYEAMRSAAKSALDTYVKPNKYTEENRQAVLEIIEKAKAEIDSATTQEAIDEIVANAKAAIDAIPKKAAGLNCRFGGAYLYILIAAVGVVLIGLRKKRY
;
A
#
# COMPACT_ATOMS: atom_id res chain seq x y z
N MET A 1 2.51 -69.16 -6.98
CA MET A 1 2.94 -67.82 -7.46
C MET A 1 2.22 -66.67 -6.73
N HIS A 2 0.94 -66.83 -6.35
CA HIS A 2 0.17 -65.79 -5.64
C HIS A 2 0.53 -65.59 -4.16
N LEU A 3 1.03 -66.61 -3.45
CA LEU A 3 1.46 -66.44 -2.05
C LEU A 3 2.77 -65.66 -1.90
N LYS A 4 3.68 -65.75 -2.89
CA LYS A 4 4.92 -64.95 -2.93
C LYS A 4 4.67 -63.48 -3.29
N ARG A 5 3.66 -63.18 -4.14
CA ARG A 5 3.25 -61.81 -4.46
C ARG A 5 2.49 -61.14 -3.31
N PHE A 6 1.67 -61.90 -2.57
CA PHE A 6 1.02 -61.39 -1.37
C PHE A 6 2.02 -61.14 -0.22
N LEU A 7 3.00 -62.03 -0.01
CA LEU A 7 4.08 -61.76 0.96
C LEU A 7 5.00 -60.62 0.53
N LEU A 8 5.29 -60.44 -0.76
CA LEU A 8 6.06 -59.27 -1.23
C LEU A 8 5.26 -57.97 -1.06
N PHE A 9 3.95 -57.98 -1.27
CA PHE A 9 3.08 -56.81 -1.11
C PHE A 9 2.92 -56.44 0.37
N VAL A 10 2.82 -57.42 1.27
CA VAL A 10 2.82 -57.19 2.72
C VAL A 10 4.21 -56.78 3.22
N LEU A 11 5.30 -57.30 2.66
CA LEU A 11 6.67 -56.86 2.98
C LEU A 11 6.99 -55.47 2.39
N LEU A 12 6.37 -55.08 1.28
CA LEU A 12 6.44 -53.72 0.73
C LEU A 12 5.66 -52.74 1.61
N ILE A 13 4.45 -53.08 2.07
CA ILE A 13 3.69 -52.23 3.01
C ILE A 13 4.38 -52.15 4.38
N ILE A 14 4.94 -53.25 4.89
CA ILE A 14 5.72 -53.25 6.13
C ILE A 14 7.08 -52.54 5.93
N GLY A 15 7.67 -52.60 4.72
CA GLY A 15 8.88 -51.84 4.35
C GLY A 15 8.61 -50.34 4.21
N SER A 16 7.44 -49.95 3.70
CA SER A 16 6.96 -48.56 3.66
C SER A 16 6.61 -48.03 5.06
N PHE A 17 6.14 -48.88 5.98
CA PHE A 17 5.92 -48.49 7.38
C PHE A 17 7.22 -48.51 8.24
N LEU A 18 8.22 -49.31 7.88
CA LEU A 18 9.53 -49.35 8.57
C LEU A 18 10.54 -48.32 8.06
N MET A 19 10.26 -47.65 6.93
CA MET A 19 11.02 -46.49 6.43
C MET A 19 10.42 -45.14 6.86
N ILE A 20 9.40 -45.13 7.74
CA ILE A 20 8.90 -43.92 8.45
C ILE A 20 9.31 -43.99 9.92
N ASN A 21 10.53 -44.47 10.19
CA ASN A 21 11.13 -44.41 11.53
C ASN A 21 12.61 -43.99 11.52
N SER A 22 13.10 -43.46 10.39
CA SER A 22 14.18 -42.50 10.43
C SER A 22 13.59 -41.19 10.94
N GLY A 23 14.03 -40.75 12.12
CA GLY A 23 13.65 -39.45 12.66
C GLY A 23 13.76 -38.42 11.54
N VAL A 24 12.65 -37.73 11.27
CA VAL A 24 12.66 -36.52 10.46
C VAL A 24 13.59 -35.57 11.20
N GLU A 25 14.84 -35.45 10.73
CA GLU A 25 15.59 -34.24 10.99
C GLU A 25 14.74 -33.14 10.39
N ALA A 26 14.20 -32.29 11.27
CA ALA A 26 13.40 -31.15 10.87
C ALA A 26 14.15 -30.43 9.74
N ALA A 27 13.46 -30.15 8.63
CA ALA A 27 13.95 -29.19 7.66
C ALA A 27 14.43 -27.95 8.43
N SER A 28 15.64 -27.47 8.13
CA SER A 28 16.26 -26.35 8.84
C SER A 28 15.25 -25.21 9.00
N GLY A 29 14.84 -24.90 10.23
CA GLY A 29 13.89 -23.82 10.53
C GLY A 29 12.49 -24.23 10.99
N THR A 30 12.17 -25.52 11.14
CA THR A 30 10.86 -25.98 11.68
C THR A 30 11.01 -26.74 13.01
N THR A 31 9.97 -26.70 13.86
CA THR A 31 9.93 -27.45 15.12
C THR A 31 8.51 -27.87 15.51
N PRO A 32 8.32 -29.03 16.19
CA PRO A 32 7.05 -29.42 16.76
C PRO A 32 6.44 -28.40 17.73
N ILE A 33 5.14 -28.14 17.61
CA ILE A 33 4.39 -27.43 18.65
C ILE A 33 4.24 -28.37 19.85
N LYS A 34 4.64 -27.90 21.03
CA LYS A 34 4.43 -28.61 22.29
C LYS A 34 3.08 -28.24 22.89
N LYS A 35 2.37 -29.23 23.42
CA LYS A 35 1.20 -29.04 24.27
C LYS A 35 1.62 -28.52 25.65
N SER A 36 0.63 -28.10 26.42
CA SER A 36 0.74 -27.67 27.82
C SER A 36 1.35 -28.74 28.74
N ASP A 37 1.22 -30.03 28.40
CA ASP A 37 1.85 -31.15 29.11
C ASP A 37 3.29 -31.49 28.64
N GLY A 38 3.81 -30.76 27.65
CA GLY A 38 5.14 -30.95 27.08
C GLY A 38 5.25 -31.99 25.96
N THR A 39 4.16 -32.69 25.62
CA THR A 39 4.13 -33.64 24.49
C THR A 39 3.94 -32.92 23.14
N ASP A 40 4.29 -33.58 22.04
CA ASP A 40 4.06 -33.03 20.69
C ASP A 40 2.56 -32.97 20.38
N LEU A 41 2.10 -31.82 19.89
CA LEU A 41 0.77 -31.64 19.33
C LEU A 41 0.65 -32.43 18.03
N LYS A 42 -0.46 -33.13 17.85
CA LYS A 42 -0.74 -33.94 16.65
C LYS A 42 -2.05 -33.53 16.03
N TYR A 43 -2.15 -33.68 14.71
CA TYR A 43 -3.41 -33.52 14.01
C TYR A 43 -4.44 -34.56 14.49
N ARG A 44 -5.72 -34.18 14.48
CA ARG A 44 -6.79 -35.06 14.97
C ARG A 44 -6.84 -36.33 14.13
N ASN A 45 -6.97 -37.48 14.79
CA ASN A 45 -7.00 -38.81 14.16
C ASN A 45 -5.77 -39.12 13.28
N SER A 46 -4.63 -38.47 13.54
CA SER A 46 -3.38 -38.69 12.80
C SER A 46 -2.20 -38.93 13.75
N SER A 47 -1.18 -39.63 13.26
CA SER A 47 0.12 -39.75 13.94
C SER A 47 1.05 -38.57 13.70
N GLU A 48 0.72 -37.73 12.71
CA GLU A 48 1.47 -36.56 12.25
C GLU A 48 1.50 -35.45 13.31
N THR A 49 2.70 -34.91 13.52
CA THR A 49 2.97 -33.81 14.45
C THR A 49 2.68 -32.46 13.79
N VAL A 50 2.05 -31.55 14.53
CA VAL A 50 1.85 -30.17 14.10
C VAL A 50 3.17 -29.39 14.24
N LEU A 51 3.64 -28.82 13.14
CA LEU A 51 4.88 -28.06 13.07
C LEU A 51 4.62 -26.55 13.10
N ARG A 52 5.64 -25.79 13.47
CA ARG A 52 5.72 -24.34 13.31
C ARG A 52 7.12 -23.94 12.87
N LEU A 53 7.27 -22.74 12.33
CA LEU A 53 8.58 -22.15 12.13
C LEU A 53 9.28 -21.85 13.47
N THR A 54 10.60 -21.86 13.45
CA THR A 54 11.42 -21.44 14.60
C THR A 54 11.38 -19.93 14.80
N GLU A 55 11.27 -19.16 13.71
CA GLU A 55 11.23 -17.70 13.67
C GLU A 55 10.04 -17.22 12.83
N TYR A 56 9.62 -15.98 13.08
CA TYR A 56 8.57 -15.33 12.30
C TYR A 56 9.16 -14.80 10.99
N THR A 57 8.39 -14.83 9.90
CA THR A 57 8.83 -14.45 8.54
C THR A 57 8.69 -12.95 8.26
N TYR A 58 7.94 -12.23 9.10
CA TYR A 58 7.64 -10.79 8.96
C TYR A 58 7.07 -10.39 7.60
N PRO A 59 5.86 -10.85 7.22
CA PRO A 59 5.22 -10.48 5.97
C PRO A 59 5.16 -8.95 5.80
N THR A 60 5.58 -8.47 4.63
CA THR A 60 5.58 -7.04 4.28
C THR A 60 4.26 -6.56 3.70
N GLN A 61 3.31 -7.47 3.47
CA GLN A 61 1.91 -7.22 3.15
C GLN A 61 1.05 -8.32 3.77
N ASP A 62 0.24 -7.97 4.77
CA ASP A 62 -0.80 -8.85 5.30
C ASP A 62 -1.99 -8.00 5.79
N LEU A 63 -3.17 -8.62 5.86
CA LEU A 63 -4.29 -8.02 6.56
C LEU A 63 -4.08 -8.19 8.08
N ARG A 64 -4.11 -7.07 8.81
CA ARG A 64 -4.00 -6.99 10.28
C ARG A 64 -5.25 -6.37 10.84
N GLY A 65 -6.31 -7.18 10.92
CA GLY A 65 -7.67 -6.74 11.21
C GLY A 65 -8.08 -6.83 12.68
N VAL A 66 -9.10 -6.05 13.06
CA VAL A 66 -9.82 -6.24 14.33
C VAL A 66 -11.30 -5.90 14.18
N TRP A 67 -12.16 -6.72 14.79
CA TRP A 67 -13.60 -6.42 14.87
C TRP A 67 -13.92 -5.47 16.02
N ILE A 68 -14.78 -4.49 15.71
CA ILE A 68 -15.26 -3.47 16.64
C ILE A 68 -16.78 -3.37 16.56
N SER A 69 -17.46 -3.51 17.69
CA SER A 69 -18.91 -3.33 17.74
C SER A 69 -19.41 -2.67 19.01
N ASN A 70 -20.35 -1.74 18.86
CA ASN A 70 -21.16 -1.23 19.98
C ASN A 70 -21.95 -2.33 20.68
N TYR A 71 -22.37 -3.38 19.95
CA TYR A 71 -23.22 -4.44 20.47
C TYR A 71 -22.56 -5.23 21.60
N VAL A 72 -21.24 -5.43 21.48
CA VAL A 72 -20.43 -6.19 22.46
C VAL A 72 -19.59 -5.28 23.36
N GLY A 73 -19.83 -3.96 23.30
CA GLY A 73 -19.21 -2.97 24.19
C GLY A 73 -17.76 -2.62 23.85
N ASP A 74 -17.29 -2.84 22.63
CA ASP A 74 -15.93 -2.42 22.23
C ASP A 74 -15.81 -0.90 22.16
N ILE A 75 -16.90 -0.25 21.74
CA ILE A 75 -17.02 1.20 21.59
C ILE A 75 -18.33 1.70 22.22
N ALA A 76 -18.28 2.86 22.86
CA ALA A 76 -19.43 3.45 23.54
C ALA A 76 -20.50 3.97 22.55
N SER A 77 -21.75 4.04 23.01
CA SER A 77 -22.84 4.66 22.23
C SER A 77 -22.58 6.15 22.00
N TYR A 78 -23.06 6.68 20.88
CA TYR A 78 -22.89 8.09 20.55
C TYR A 78 -23.64 8.98 21.55
N SER A 79 -22.91 9.91 22.17
CA SER A 79 -23.47 10.92 23.07
C SER A 79 -23.31 12.35 22.55
N SER A 80 -22.18 12.66 21.95
CA SER A 80 -21.86 13.96 21.33
C SER A 80 -20.72 13.78 20.32
N GLU A 81 -20.58 14.74 19.40
CA GLU A 81 -19.50 14.73 18.41
C GLU A 81 -18.13 14.64 19.09
N SER A 82 -17.87 15.48 20.08
CA SER A 82 -16.58 15.49 20.81
C SER A 82 -16.27 14.15 21.49
N GLN A 83 -17.27 13.50 22.10
CA GLN A 83 -17.08 12.19 22.72
C GLN A 83 -16.79 11.11 21.67
N PHE A 84 -17.51 11.12 20.55
CA PHE A 84 -17.28 10.17 19.47
C PHE A 84 -15.89 10.35 18.85
N LYS A 85 -15.49 11.59 18.53
CA LYS A 85 -14.16 11.90 17.99
C LYS A 85 -13.03 11.46 18.93
N ALA A 86 -13.20 11.65 20.24
CA ALA A 86 -12.22 11.21 21.24
C ALA A 86 -12.12 9.68 21.32
N GLU A 87 -13.26 8.97 21.28
CA GLU A 87 -13.30 7.51 21.29
C GLU A 87 -12.69 6.93 20.01
N VAL A 88 -13.06 7.46 18.84
CA VAL A 88 -12.47 7.06 17.55
C VAL A 88 -10.96 7.29 17.53
N LYS A 89 -10.48 8.44 18.03
CA LYS A 89 -9.05 8.69 18.15
C LYS A 89 -8.38 7.62 19.03
N SER A 90 -8.96 7.30 20.18
CA SER A 90 -8.42 6.25 21.07
C SER A 90 -8.42 4.87 20.42
N VAL A 91 -9.43 4.56 19.60
CA VAL A 91 -9.48 3.29 18.85
C VAL A 91 -8.34 3.22 17.85
N LEU A 92 -8.20 4.26 17.02
CA LEU A 92 -7.21 4.31 15.95
C LEU A 92 -5.77 4.39 16.48
N ASP A 93 -5.52 5.17 17.54
CA ASP A 93 -4.21 5.23 18.20
C ASP A 93 -3.77 3.82 18.68
N LEU A 94 -4.70 3.04 19.23
CA LEU A 94 -4.41 1.68 19.70
C LEU A 94 -4.20 0.70 18.54
N MET A 95 -4.97 0.86 17.45
CA MET A 95 -4.74 0.08 16.23
C MET A 95 -3.34 0.35 15.66
N GLU A 96 -2.92 1.61 15.56
CA GLU A 96 -1.56 1.99 15.13
C GLU A 96 -0.49 1.45 16.09
N GLU A 97 -0.72 1.50 17.41
CA GLU A 97 0.21 0.94 18.41
C GLU A 97 0.44 -0.56 18.20
N TYR A 98 -0.61 -1.31 17.85
CA TYR A 98 -0.52 -2.75 17.59
C TYR A 98 -0.22 -3.11 16.13
N GLY A 99 0.05 -2.11 15.28
CA GLY A 99 0.35 -2.30 13.87
C GLY A 99 -0.81 -2.84 13.04
N LEU A 100 -2.06 -2.67 13.51
CA LEU A 100 -3.28 -3.10 12.82
C LEU A 100 -3.60 -2.15 11.65
N ASN A 101 -4.04 -2.68 10.52
CA ASN A 101 -4.27 -1.95 9.27
C ASN A 101 -5.68 -2.13 8.69
N ALA A 102 -6.58 -2.87 9.37
CA ALA A 102 -7.99 -2.99 8.96
C ALA A 102 -8.94 -2.96 10.16
N MET A 103 -10.00 -2.16 10.06
CA MET A 103 -11.10 -2.10 11.02
C MET A 103 -12.33 -2.77 10.44
N VAL A 104 -12.85 -3.79 11.12
CA VAL A 104 -14.14 -4.40 10.77
C VAL A 104 -15.22 -3.89 11.71
N PHE A 105 -15.94 -2.84 11.29
CA PHE A 105 -16.84 -2.08 12.17
C PHE A 105 -18.31 -2.42 11.93
N HIS A 106 -19.03 -2.79 12.99
CA HIS A 106 -20.42 -3.25 12.89
C HIS A 106 -21.39 -2.09 12.65
N ILE A 107 -21.82 -1.88 11.41
CA ILE A 107 -22.72 -0.78 11.03
C ILE A 107 -24.20 -1.18 10.90
N ARG A 108 -24.49 -2.48 10.76
CA ARG A 108 -25.85 -3.02 10.64
C ARG A 108 -26.00 -4.28 11.50
N ILE A 109 -26.74 -4.18 12.60
CA ILE A 109 -26.73 -5.22 13.66
C ILE A 109 -28.04 -6.01 13.70
N HIS A 110 -29.19 -5.32 13.66
CA HIS A 110 -30.53 -5.90 13.83
C HIS A 110 -31.52 -5.33 12.81
N ASN A 111 -31.17 -5.43 11.53
CA ASN A 111 -31.93 -4.83 10.45
C ASN A 111 -32.05 -3.30 10.56
N ASP A 112 -31.00 -2.66 11.08
CA ASP A 112 -30.89 -1.23 11.31
C ASP A 112 -29.59 -0.67 10.69
N ALA A 113 -29.40 0.64 10.81
CA ALA A 113 -28.24 1.36 10.29
C ALA A 113 -27.58 2.24 11.37
N MET A 114 -26.26 2.19 11.41
CA MET A 114 -25.38 3.16 12.08
C MET A 114 -24.72 4.04 11.01
N TYR A 115 -25.57 4.68 10.20
CA TYR A 115 -25.27 5.66 9.16
C TYR A 115 -26.57 6.32 8.70
N ASP A 116 -26.49 7.31 7.81
CA ASP A 116 -27.68 8.00 7.30
C ASP A 116 -28.35 7.19 6.16
N SER A 117 -29.34 6.40 6.53
CA SER A 117 -30.00 5.43 5.64
C SER A 117 -31.44 5.83 5.33
N ASP A 118 -31.82 5.68 4.05
CA ASP A 118 -33.19 5.80 3.54
C ASP A 118 -33.93 4.44 3.56
N LEU A 119 -33.19 3.35 3.75
CA LEU A 119 -33.71 1.97 3.67
C LEU A 119 -33.86 1.29 5.03
N ASN A 120 -33.00 1.64 6.00
CA ASN A 120 -32.89 0.95 7.28
C ASN A 120 -33.02 1.92 8.45
N PRO A 121 -33.82 1.60 9.48
CA PRO A 121 -34.00 2.47 10.63
C PRO A 121 -32.71 2.64 11.42
N ARG A 122 -32.57 3.80 12.06
CA ARG A 122 -31.39 4.12 12.86
C ARG A 122 -31.26 3.21 14.09
N ARG A 123 -30.05 2.71 14.32
CA ARG A 123 -29.70 1.93 15.51
C ARG A 123 -29.75 2.76 16.79
N SER A 124 -30.21 2.15 17.89
CA SER A 124 -30.32 2.79 19.21
C SER A 124 -29.00 3.35 19.78
N TYR A 125 -27.85 2.74 19.45
CA TYR A 125 -26.52 3.23 19.83
C TYR A 125 -26.18 4.59 19.23
N TRP A 126 -26.78 4.94 18.09
CA TRP A 126 -26.59 6.20 17.38
C TRP A 126 -27.86 7.07 17.37
N LYS A 127 -28.84 6.77 18.25
CA LYS A 127 -30.13 7.48 18.29
C LYS A 127 -30.00 9.01 18.43
N ASN A 128 -28.94 9.50 19.09
CA ASN A 128 -28.69 10.92 19.35
C ASN A 128 -27.86 11.62 18.26
N VAL A 129 -27.50 10.92 17.19
CA VAL A 129 -26.77 11.51 16.06
C VAL A 129 -27.69 12.49 15.31
N ASN A 130 -27.16 13.65 14.94
CA ASN A 130 -27.79 14.53 13.98
C ASN A 130 -26.92 14.56 12.71
N PHE A 131 -27.32 13.79 11.70
CA PHE A 131 -26.57 13.63 10.45
C PHE A 131 -26.47 14.93 9.63
N GLU A 132 -27.38 15.90 9.84
CA GLU A 132 -27.26 17.23 9.23
C GLU A 132 -26.11 18.07 9.81
N VAL A 133 -25.62 17.71 11.01
CA VAL A 133 -24.54 18.42 11.71
C VAL A 133 -23.24 17.64 11.66
N PHE A 134 -23.30 16.32 11.88
CA PHE A 134 -22.14 15.46 11.94
C PHE A 134 -22.53 14.03 11.55
N ASP A 135 -21.89 13.52 10.51
CA ASP A 135 -21.95 12.11 10.13
C ASP A 135 -20.78 11.35 10.78
N PRO A 136 -21.04 10.51 11.80
CA PRO A 136 -19.98 9.78 12.48
C PRO A 136 -19.33 8.70 11.63
N LEU A 137 -20.04 8.09 10.65
CA LEU A 137 -19.47 7.04 9.82
C LEU A 137 -18.47 7.63 8.83
N THR A 138 -18.83 8.72 8.15
CA THR A 138 -17.92 9.46 7.27
C THR A 138 -16.64 9.86 8.01
N TYR A 139 -16.77 10.45 9.20
CA TYR A 139 -15.61 10.83 10.02
C TYR A 139 -14.73 9.63 10.40
N LEU A 140 -15.33 8.50 10.76
CA LEU A 140 -14.60 7.28 11.14
C LEU A 140 -13.82 6.71 9.96
N ILE A 141 -14.42 6.66 8.77
CA ILE A 141 -13.78 6.21 7.52
C ILE A 141 -12.59 7.12 7.19
N GLU A 142 -12.82 8.43 7.10
CA GLU A 142 -11.77 9.41 6.75
C GLU A 142 -10.58 9.37 7.72
N GLU A 143 -10.83 9.25 9.03
CA GLU A 143 -9.76 9.17 10.02
C GLU A 143 -9.01 7.83 9.99
N SER A 144 -9.68 6.75 9.58
CA SER A 144 -9.03 5.45 9.35
C SER A 144 -8.12 5.53 8.13
N HIS A 145 -8.62 6.05 7.01
CA HIS A 145 -7.85 6.21 5.77
C HIS A 145 -6.64 7.12 5.90
N LYS A 146 -6.74 8.24 6.66
CA LYS A 146 -5.59 9.11 6.98
C LYS A 146 -4.45 8.36 7.68
N ARG A 147 -4.77 7.24 8.33
CA ARG A 147 -3.82 6.35 9.01
C ARG A 147 -3.55 5.08 8.23
N GLY A 148 -3.96 4.98 6.95
CA GLY A 148 -3.77 3.77 6.15
C GLY A 148 -4.42 2.54 6.77
N ILE A 149 -5.52 2.73 7.51
CA ILE A 149 -6.36 1.68 8.06
C ILE A 149 -7.57 1.53 7.14
N GLU A 150 -7.78 0.35 6.61
CA GLU A 150 -8.98 0.02 5.82
C GLU A 150 -10.22 -0.02 6.70
N PHE A 151 -11.35 0.41 6.15
CA PHE A 151 -12.65 0.35 6.80
C PHE A 151 -13.55 -0.69 6.13
N HIS A 152 -13.77 -1.80 6.82
CA HIS A 152 -14.64 -2.88 6.40
C HIS A 152 -16.00 -2.72 7.10
N ALA A 153 -17.03 -2.40 6.33
CA ALA A 153 -18.40 -2.26 6.82
C ALA A 153 -18.96 -3.63 7.17
N TRP A 154 -19.12 -3.92 8.47
CA TRP A 154 -19.68 -5.18 8.94
C TRP A 154 -21.20 -5.10 9.08
N LEU A 155 -21.87 -5.99 8.36
CA LEU A 155 -23.31 -6.14 8.33
C LEU A 155 -23.72 -7.53 8.83
N ASN A 156 -24.86 -7.60 9.50
CA ASN A 156 -25.64 -8.83 9.56
C ASN A 156 -26.74 -8.79 8.48
N PRO A 157 -26.82 -9.79 7.58
CA PRO A 157 -27.76 -9.74 6.47
C PRO A 157 -29.23 -9.88 6.91
N TYR A 158 -29.53 -10.84 7.79
CA TYR A 158 -30.91 -11.26 8.04
C TYR A 158 -31.44 -10.96 9.46
N ARG A 159 -30.57 -10.73 10.45
CA ARG A 159 -31.01 -10.62 11.84
C ARG A 159 -31.93 -9.43 12.05
N VAL A 160 -33.09 -9.67 12.64
CA VAL A 160 -34.02 -8.64 13.11
C VAL A 160 -34.10 -8.64 14.64
N VAL A 161 -34.28 -9.82 15.25
CA VAL A 161 -34.30 -10.01 16.71
C VAL A 161 -33.45 -11.20 17.08
N SER A 162 -32.52 -11.03 18.03
CA SER A 162 -31.60 -12.11 18.43
C SER A 162 -32.30 -13.26 19.15
N SER A 163 -33.20 -12.97 20.09
CA SER A 163 -33.94 -13.98 20.86
C SER A 163 -35.06 -13.36 21.69
N GLY A 164 -35.94 -14.20 22.24
CA GLY A 164 -36.84 -13.86 23.34
C GLY A 164 -38.09 -13.07 22.98
N TYR A 165 -38.44 -12.92 21.69
CA TYR A 165 -39.67 -12.24 21.29
C TYR A 165 -40.88 -13.19 21.32
N ASP A 166 -41.79 -12.98 22.26
CA ASP A 166 -42.93 -13.85 22.58
C ASP A 166 -44.24 -13.55 21.80
N GLY A 167 -44.27 -12.47 21.01
CA GLY A 167 -45.43 -12.08 20.19
C GLY A 167 -45.61 -12.95 18.93
N THR A 168 -46.51 -12.56 18.02
CA THR A 168 -46.65 -13.15 16.67
C THR A 168 -45.79 -12.38 15.64
N LEU A 169 -45.46 -12.99 14.49
CA LEU A 169 -44.73 -12.26 13.43
C LEU A 169 -45.57 -11.10 12.89
N GLU A 170 -46.89 -11.27 12.79
CA GLU A 170 -47.84 -10.22 12.39
C GLU A 170 -47.84 -9.05 13.36
N SER A 171 -47.87 -9.33 14.68
CA SER A 171 -47.78 -8.28 15.69
C SER A 171 -46.42 -7.59 15.68
N PHE A 172 -45.33 -8.33 15.41
CA PHE A 172 -44.00 -7.75 15.27
C PHE A 172 -43.95 -6.78 14.09
N ALA A 173 -44.30 -7.26 12.89
CA ALA A 173 -44.27 -6.49 11.65
C ALA A 173 -45.15 -5.23 11.73
N LEU A 174 -46.35 -5.34 12.32
CA LEU A 174 -47.22 -4.18 12.57
C LEU A 174 -46.55 -3.16 13.49
N ASN A 175 -45.93 -3.61 14.59
CA ASN A 175 -45.28 -2.72 15.54
C ASN A 175 -44.03 -2.08 14.93
N TYR A 176 -43.28 -2.82 14.10
CA TYR A 176 -42.15 -2.31 13.34
C TYR A 176 -42.58 -1.17 12.40
N ARG A 177 -43.61 -1.36 11.57
CA ARG A 177 -44.14 -0.30 10.69
C ARG A 177 -44.65 0.92 11.46
N ASN A 178 -45.27 0.72 12.62
CA ASN A 178 -45.74 1.83 13.46
C ASN A 178 -44.59 2.60 14.11
N THR A 179 -43.50 1.92 14.43
CA THR A 179 -42.30 2.53 15.04
C THR A 179 -41.45 3.26 14.00
N TYR A 180 -41.41 2.73 12.78
CA TYR A 180 -40.57 3.17 11.67
C TYR A 180 -41.41 3.44 10.39
N PRO A 181 -42.41 4.34 10.44
CA PRO A 181 -43.34 4.55 9.33
C PRO A 181 -42.66 5.08 8.05
N GLU A 182 -41.55 5.78 8.18
CA GLU A 182 -40.73 6.25 7.05
C GLU A 182 -40.00 5.11 6.31
N PHE A 183 -39.80 3.96 6.96
CA PHE A 183 -39.17 2.77 6.40
C PHE A 183 -40.20 1.69 6.02
N ALA A 184 -41.36 2.10 5.49
CA ALA A 184 -42.49 1.20 5.20
C ALA A 184 -42.16 0.05 4.23
N ASN A 185 -41.16 0.22 3.37
CA ASN A 185 -40.72 -0.78 2.40
C ASN A 185 -39.67 -1.77 2.96
N ASN A 186 -39.21 -1.58 4.20
CA ASN A 186 -38.25 -2.48 4.82
C ASN A 186 -38.91 -3.85 5.10
N PRO A 187 -38.30 -4.98 4.69
CA PRO A 187 -38.88 -6.31 4.85
C PRO A 187 -39.26 -6.68 6.28
N ALA A 188 -38.60 -6.12 7.30
CA ALA A 188 -38.96 -6.34 8.70
C ALA A 188 -40.37 -5.83 9.07
N GLY A 189 -40.93 -4.96 8.24
CA GLY A 189 -42.31 -4.50 8.31
C GLY A 189 -43.33 -5.45 7.68
N ASP A 190 -42.96 -6.60 7.11
CA ASP A 190 -43.89 -7.58 6.51
C ASP A 190 -43.70 -8.97 7.12
N ALA A 191 -44.71 -9.48 7.81
CA ALA A 191 -44.66 -10.77 8.48
C ALA A 191 -44.42 -11.95 7.52
N SER A 192 -44.81 -11.83 6.24
CA SER A 192 -44.57 -12.87 5.23
C SER A 192 -43.11 -12.97 4.76
N LEU A 193 -42.30 -11.95 5.09
CA LEU A 193 -40.87 -11.88 4.78
C LEU A 193 -40.00 -12.19 6.02
N LEU A 194 -40.60 -12.69 7.10
CA LEU A 194 -39.93 -13.01 8.36
C LEU A 194 -40.00 -14.50 8.66
N LEU A 195 -38.97 -15.00 9.36
CA LEU A 195 -38.92 -16.37 9.88
C LEU A 195 -38.57 -16.35 11.38
N ARG A 196 -39.13 -17.31 12.11
CA ARG A 196 -38.71 -17.67 13.46
C ARG A 196 -37.43 -18.49 13.45
N MET A 197 -36.57 -18.20 14.42
CA MET A 197 -35.27 -18.84 14.52
C MET A 197 -34.83 -19.01 15.97
N GLY A 198 -34.29 -20.19 16.33
CA GLY A 198 -33.74 -20.46 17.66
C GLY A 198 -34.70 -20.16 18.81
N ASP A 199 -34.20 -19.52 19.87
CA ASP A 199 -34.94 -19.15 21.09
C ASP A 199 -35.87 -17.94 20.85
N ASN A 200 -36.86 -18.08 19.96
CA ASN A 200 -37.79 -17.01 19.56
C ASN A 200 -37.10 -15.76 18.96
N GLY A 201 -35.98 -15.95 18.26
CA GLY A 201 -35.41 -14.94 17.38
C GLY A 201 -36.24 -14.74 16.11
N ILE A 202 -35.95 -13.63 15.41
CA ILE A 202 -36.58 -13.27 14.13
C ILE A 202 -35.47 -12.91 13.13
N ILE A 203 -35.54 -13.50 11.95
CA ILE A 203 -34.71 -13.13 10.80
C ILE A 203 -35.60 -12.74 9.62
N LEU A 204 -35.05 -11.95 8.69
CA LEU A 204 -35.58 -11.86 7.35
C LEU A 204 -35.49 -13.23 6.66
N ASN A 205 -36.48 -13.58 5.85
CA ASN A 205 -36.57 -14.84 5.13
C ASN A 205 -35.63 -14.85 3.92
N PRO A 206 -34.49 -15.58 3.96
CA PRO A 206 -33.52 -15.55 2.86
C PRO A 206 -34.06 -16.13 1.54
N GLY A 207 -35.11 -16.95 1.61
CA GLY A 207 -35.76 -17.54 0.43
C GLY A 207 -36.74 -16.63 -0.30
N GLU A 208 -36.98 -15.42 0.20
CA GLU A 208 -37.78 -14.41 -0.51
C GLU A 208 -36.85 -13.51 -1.36
N PRO A 209 -37.03 -13.45 -2.69
CA PRO A 209 -36.23 -12.57 -3.56
C PRO A 209 -36.23 -11.11 -3.12
N ARG A 210 -37.37 -10.59 -2.62
CA ARG A 210 -37.49 -9.22 -2.11
C ARG A 210 -36.57 -8.96 -0.89
N VAL A 211 -36.29 -9.97 -0.07
CA VAL A 211 -35.34 -9.85 1.04
C VAL A 211 -33.91 -9.71 0.52
N ARG A 212 -33.52 -10.51 -0.48
CA ARG A 212 -32.20 -10.40 -1.12
C ARG A 212 -32.04 -9.05 -1.82
N GLU A 213 -33.06 -8.61 -2.55
CA GLU A 213 -33.11 -7.29 -3.18
C GLU A 213 -32.91 -6.16 -2.17
N HIS A 214 -33.60 -6.18 -1.02
CA HIS A 214 -33.38 -5.18 0.05
C HIS A 214 -31.94 -5.16 0.57
N ILE A 215 -31.29 -6.32 0.65
CA ILE A 215 -29.88 -6.41 1.07
C ILE A 215 -28.96 -5.83 -0.01
N TYR A 216 -29.21 -6.12 -1.29
CA TYR A 216 -28.50 -5.49 -2.41
C TYR A 216 -28.68 -3.97 -2.40
N GLU A 217 -29.92 -3.47 -2.24
CA GLU A 217 -30.23 -2.04 -2.13
C GLU A 217 -29.51 -1.39 -0.94
N THR A 218 -29.46 -2.09 0.20
CA THR A 218 -28.74 -1.63 1.40
C THR A 218 -27.23 -1.52 1.16
N ILE A 219 -26.64 -2.49 0.48
CA ILE A 219 -25.21 -2.48 0.14
C ILE A 219 -24.93 -1.37 -0.88
N GLN A 220 -25.77 -1.23 -1.91
CA GLN A 220 -25.67 -0.15 -2.89
C GLN A 220 -25.72 1.22 -2.22
N GLU A 221 -26.64 1.43 -1.28
CA GLU A 221 -26.72 2.68 -0.50
C GLU A 221 -25.41 2.97 0.25
N ILE A 222 -24.81 1.94 0.86
CA ILE A 222 -23.55 2.10 1.60
C ILE A 222 -22.41 2.51 0.66
N ILE A 223 -22.20 1.77 -0.44
CA ILE A 223 -21.07 2.02 -1.36
C ILE A 223 -21.25 3.31 -2.18
N ASP A 224 -22.48 3.77 -2.38
CA ASP A 224 -22.76 5.05 -3.04
C ASP A 224 -22.55 6.25 -2.09
N LYS A 225 -22.84 6.08 -0.79
CA LYS A 225 -22.74 7.16 0.21
C LYS A 225 -21.38 7.23 0.92
N TYR A 226 -20.68 6.10 1.07
CA TYR A 226 -19.52 5.97 1.95
C TYR A 226 -18.33 5.30 1.24
N ASP A 227 -17.13 5.81 1.50
CA ASP A 227 -15.87 5.29 0.93
C ASP A 227 -15.37 4.07 1.71
N VAL A 228 -16.15 2.99 1.72
CA VAL A 228 -15.81 1.75 2.42
C VAL A 228 -14.85 0.90 1.58
N ASP A 229 -13.96 0.16 2.23
CA ASP A 229 -12.98 -0.72 1.55
C ASP A 229 -13.52 -2.13 1.34
N ALA A 230 -14.47 -2.54 2.18
CA ALA A 230 -15.11 -3.84 2.07
C ALA A 230 -16.53 -3.82 2.67
N ILE A 231 -17.40 -4.67 2.12
CA ILE A 231 -18.59 -5.19 2.77
C ILE A 231 -18.21 -6.51 3.44
N HIS A 232 -18.46 -6.61 4.75
CA HIS A 232 -18.12 -7.78 5.55
C HIS A 232 -19.36 -8.41 6.17
N PHE A 233 -19.57 -9.70 5.97
CA PHE A 233 -20.55 -10.50 6.69
C PHE A 233 -19.89 -11.40 7.75
N ASP A 234 -20.56 -11.59 8.87
CA ASP A 234 -20.20 -12.56 9.89
C ASP A 234 -20.85 -13.94 9.60
N ASP A 235 -21.06 -14.76 10.63
CA ASP A 235 -21.46 -16.17 10.52
C ASP A 235 -22.98 -16.42 10.61
N TYR A 236 -23.82 -15.39 10.66
CA TYR A 236 -25.25 -15.57 10.94
C TYR A 236 -26.12 -15.60 9.69
N PHE A 237 -26.52 -16.81 9.29
CA PHE A 237 -27.43 -17.09 8.19
C PHE A 237 -28.76 -17.68 8.70
N TYR A 238 -29.16 -18.84 8.20
CA TYR A 238 -30.12 -19.70 8.89
C TYR A 238 -29.44 -20.28 10.15
N ASN A 239 -30.13 -20.41 11.29
CA ASN A 239 -29.54 -21.07 12.46
C ASN A 239 -30.65 -21.70 13.31
N SER A 240 -30.63 -23.01 13.53
CA SER A 240 -31.65 -23.65 14.40
C SER A 240 -33.10 -23.29 13.96
N ILE A 241 -33.32 -23.24 12.65
CA ILE A 241 -34.64 -22.97 12.05
C ILE A 241 -35.47 -24.26 12.05
N ASN A 242 -36.75 -24.16 12.37
CA ASN A 242 -37.68 -25.27 12.25
C ASN A 242 -38.00 -25.54 10.77
N ASP A 243 -38.06 -26.81 10.36
CA ASP A 243 -38.34 -27.18 8.97
C ASP A 243 -39.66 -26.64 8.42
N SER A 244 -40.66 -26.40 9.27
CA SER A 244 -41.95 -25.85 8.86
C SER A 244 -41.94 -24.36 8.56
N GLU A 245 -40.95 -23.61 9.06
CA GLU A 245 -41.00 -22.15 9.14
C GLU A 245 -41.05 -21.48 7.75
N ASP A 246 -40.24 -21.97 6.82
CA ASP A 246 -40.11 -21.48 5.46
C ASP A 246 -40.83 -22.40 4.44
N ASN A 247 -41.79 -23.23 4.88
CA ASN A 247 -42.55 -24.11 3.98
C ASN A 247 -43.40 -23.34 2.98
N VAL A 248 -43.96 -22.21 3.39
CA VAL A 248 -44.76 -21.39 2.47
C VAL A 248 -43.86 -20.90 1.32
N THR A 249 -42.71 -20.30 1.64
CA THR A 249 -41.74 -19.79 0.66
C THR A 249 -41.16 -20.89 -0.20
N TYR A 250 -40.74 -22.02 0.39
CA TYR A 250 -40.21 -23.18 -0.34
C TYR A 250 -41.20 -23.75 -1.37
N ASN A 251 -42.50 -23.72 -1.08
CA ASN A 251 -43.54 -24.25 -1.96
C ASN A 251 -44.12 -23.21 -2.94
N LYS A 252 -43.61 -21.96 -2.97
CA LYS A 252 -44.05 -20.96 -3.96
C LYS A 252 -43.61 -21.40 -5.37
N PRO A 253 -44.47 -21.24 -6.40
CA PRO A 253 -44.07 -21.49 -7.78
C PRO A 253 -42.83 -20.67 -8.16
N ASN A 254 -41.88 -21.29 -8.88
CA ASN A 254 -40.62 -20.68 -9.35
C ASN A 254 -39.59 -20.32 -8.27
N TYR A 255 -39.83 -20.56 -6.98
CA TYR A 255 -38.86 -20.29 -5.91
C TYR A 255 -37.91 -21.46 -5.65
N ASN A 256 -38.23 -22.63 -6.20
CA ASN A 256 -37.37 -23.82 -6.21
C ASN A 256 -37.44 -24.51 -7.59
N PRO A 257 -36.97 -23.84 -8.66
CA PRO A 257 -37.12 -24.34 -10.03
C PRO A 257 -36.34 -25.64 -10.28
N HIS A 258 -35.24 -25.85 -9.56
CA HIS A 258 -34.43 -27.08 -9.63
C HIS A 258 -34.92 -28.20 -8.70
N LYS A 259 -36.09 -28.00 -8.04
CA LYS A 259 -36.68 -28.95 -7.08
C LYS A 259 -35.68 -29.47 -6.05
N LEU A 260 -34.79 -28.60 -5.59
CA LEU A 260 -33.80 -28.92 -4.55
C LEU A 260 -34.53 -29.40 -3.30
N ASN A 261 -33.94 -30.36 -2.59
CA ASN A 261 -34.42 -30.68 -1.25
C ASN A 261 -34.30 -29.43 -0.36
N LYS A 262 -35.01 -29.42 0.76
CA LYS A 262 -35.11 -28.24 1.61
C LYS A 262 -33.76 -27.67 2.07
N ALA A 263 -32.80 -28.53 2.38
CA ALA A 263 -31.48 -28.11 2.87
C ALA A 263 -30.63 -27.51 1.74
N ASP A 264 -30.61 -28.14 0.57
CA ASP A 264 -29.92 -27.60 -0.62
C ASP A 264 -30.59 -26.32 -1.11
N TRP A 265 -31.92 -26.25 -1.07
CA TRP A 265 -32.65 -25.03 -1.38
C TRP A 265 -32.24 -23.87 -0.46
N ARG A 266 -32.16 -24.08 0.86
CA ARG A 266 -31.70 -23.07 1.82
C ARG A 266 -30.27 -22.60 1.51
N ARG A 267 -29.35 -23.53 1.22
CA ARG A 267 -27.98 -23.19 0.79
C ARG A 267 -27.99 -22.35 -0.48
N GLU A 268 -28.80 -22.73 -1.46
CA GLU A 268 -28.94 -22.00 -2.71
C GLU A 268 -29.47 -20.57 -2.50
N GLN A 269 -30.38 -20.36 -1.54
CA GLN A 269 -30.85 -19.00 -1.25
C GLN A 269 -29.74 -18.10 -0.71
N VAL A 270 -28.82 -18.66 0.07
CA VAL A 270 -27.63 -17.94 0.55
C VAL A 270 -26.62 -17.74 -0.58
N ASN A 271 -26.39 -18.75 -1.42
CA ASN A 271 -25.51 -18.64 -2.60
C ASN A 271 -25.98 -17.54 -3.56
N LEU A 272 -27.29 -17.46 -3.84
CA LEU A 272 -27.88 -16.39 -4.65
C LEU A 272 -27.68 -15.01 -4.02
N LEU A 273 -27.70 -14.90 -2.68
CA LEU A 273 -27.32 -13.64 -2.03
C LEU A 273 -25.86 -13.30 -2.33
N MET A 274 -24.93 -14.23 -2.08
CA MET A 274 -23.50 -13.97 -2.25
C MET A 274 -23.15 -13.62 -3.70
N ALA A 275 -23.58 -14.44 -4.67
CA ALA A 275 -23.35 -14.20 -6.09
C ALA A 275 -24.00 -12.89 -6.58
N GLY A 276 -25.15 -12.52 -6.02
CA GLY A 276 -25.80 -11.25 -6.35
C GLY A 276 -25.06 -10.01 -5.82
N ILE A 277 -24.43 -10.12 -4.64
CA ILE A 277 -23.61 -9.02 -4.09
C ILE A 277 -22.29 -8.92 -4.85
N ASP A 278 -21.63 -10.04 -5.12
CA ASP A 278 -20.44 -10.10 -5.95
C ASP A 278 -20.65 -9.34 -7.27
N LYS A 279 -21.71 -9.71 -8.01
CA LYS A 279 -22.12 -9.02 -9.22
C LYS A 279 -22.39 -7.53 -9.02
N LEU A 280 -23.05 -7.15 -7.93
CA LEU A 280 -23.34 -5.74 -7.60
C LEU A 280 -22.06 -4.92 -7.42
N LEU A 281 -21.05 -5.49 -6.75
CA LEU A 281 -19.77 -4.83 -6.50
C LEU A 281 -18.91 -4.75 -7.76
N ASP A 282 -18.90 -5.80 -8.58
CA ASP A 282 -18.28 -5.77 -9.91
C ASP A 282 -18.92 -4.68 -10.80
N GLU A 283 -20.25 -4.61 -10.85
CA GLU A 283 -20.97 -3.55 -11.60
C GLU A 283 -20.64 -2.14 -11.05
N HIS A 284 -20.48 -2.00 -9.73
CA HIS A 284 -20.07 -0.74 -9.10
C HIS A 284 -18.62 -0.38 -9.49
N PHE A 285 -17.71 -1.33 -9.47
CA PHE A 285 -16.31 -1.14 -9.89
C PHE A 285 -16.23 -0.75 -11.37
N GLU A 286 -16.92 -1.46 -12.27
CA GLU A 286 -16.96 -1.13 -13.69
C GLU A 286 -17.49 0.28 -13.96
N LYS A 287 -18.47 0.72 -13.16
CA LYS A 287 -19.10 2.04 -13.30
C LYS A 287 -18.25 3.18 -12.71
N THR A 288 -17.54 2.94 -11.62
CA THR A 288 -16.93 4.02 -10.81
C THR A 288 -15.41 3.94 -10.70
N GLY A 289 -14.80 2.79 -11.00
CA GLY A 289 -13.41 2.47 -10.74
C GLY A 289 -13.08 2.25 -9.25
N LYS A 290 -14.07 2.31 -8.35
CA LYS A 290 -13.88 2.11 -6.91
C LYS A 290 -13.98 0.65 -6.54
N ILE A 291 -12.96 0.16 -5.83
CA ILE A 291 -12.91 -1.21 -5.34
C ILE A 291 -13.60 -1.27 -3.99
N VAL A 292 -14.55 -2.18 -3.85
CA VAL A 292 -15.14 -2.57 -2.57
C VAL A 292 -15.11 -4.08 -2.51
N GLN A 293 -14.41 -4.63 -1.52
CA GLN A 293 -14.29 -6.08 -1.36
C GLN A 293 -15.59 -6.69 -0.80
N LEU A 294 -15.95 -7.91 -1.20
CA LEU A 294 -16.90 -8.77 -0.52
C LEU A 294 -16.18 -9.78 0.36
N GLY A 295 -16.36 -9.65 1.66
CA GLY A 295 -15.74 -10.49 2.67
C GLY A 295 -16.74 -11.24 3.53
N ILE A 296 -16.36 -12.44 3.97
CA ILE A 296 -17.19 -13.21 4.91
C ILE A 296 -16.37 -13.96 5.96
N SER A 297 -16.86 -13.94 7.19
CA SER A 297 -16.29 -14.63 8.36
C SER A 297 -17.21 -15.75 8.83
N PRO A 298 -17.22 -16.92 8.16
CA PRO A 298 -18.05 -18.05 8.56
C PRO A 298 -17.50 -18.73 9.83
N THR A 299 -18.30 -19.57 10.49
CA THR A 299 -17.77 -20.40 11.58
C THR A 299 -16.60 -21.27 11.11
N GLY A 300 -15.69 -21.66 12.01
CA GLY A 300 -14.46 -22.33 11.59
C GLY A 300 -14.64 -23.72 10.96
N ILE A 301 -15.79 -24.40 11.11
CA ILE A 301 -16.01 -25.78 10.64
C ILE A 301 -17.02 -25.81 9.48
N TYR A 302 -16.53 -26.05 8.27
CA TYR A 302 -17.37 -26.26 7.09
C TYR A 302 -18.12 -27.61 7.12
N LYS A 303 -17.38 -28.72 7.05
CA LYS A 303 -17.87 -30.12 7.13
C LYS A 303 -16.84 -30.94 7.88
N ASN A 304 -17.24 -31.61 8.95
CA ASN A 304 -16.36 -32.41 9.82
C ASN A 304 -15.62 -33.52 9.06
N SER A 305 -16.28 -34.15 8.09
CA SER A 305 -15.70 -35.23 7.28
C SER A 305 -14.54 -34.75 6.41
N LEU A 306 -14.56 -33.48 5.97
CA LEU A 306 -13.52 -32.89 5.12
C LEU A 306 -12.43 -32.20 5.95
N SER A 307 -12.81 -31.45 6.99
CA SER A 307 -11.88 -30.73 7.85
C SER A 307 -11.22 -31.61 8.91
N GLY A 308 -11.63 -32.87 9.05
CA GLY A 308 -11.11 -33.79 10.06
C GLY A 308 -11.51 -33.42 11.50
N THR A 309 -12.57 -32.62 11.68
CA THR A 309 -13.02 -32.10 12.98
C THR A 309 -14.20 -32.88 13.57
N ALA A 310 -14.69 -32.44 14.72
CA ALA A 310 -16.01 -32.77 15.26
C ALA A 310 -16.61 -31.52 15.92
N GLY A 311 -17.82 -31.14 15.52
CA GLY A 311 -18.49 -29.93 15.99
C GLY A 311 -19.66 -29.54 15.10
N GLN A 312 -20.21 -28.36 15.35
CA GLN A 312 -21.26 -27.78 14.50
C GLN A 312 -20.68 -27.44 13.13
N GLU A 313 -21.33 -27.88 12.07
CA GLU A 313 -20.95 -27.62 10.68
C GLU A 313 -21.82 -26.50 10.11
N HIS A 314 -21.23 -25.42 9.60
CA HIS A 314 -22.06 -24.37 8.99
C HIS A 314 -22.69 -24.79 7.68
N PHE A 315 -22.16 -25.80 6.98
CA PHE A 315 -22.79 -26.33 5.76
C PHE A 315 -24.19 -26.89 6.02
N SER A 316 -24.39 -27.59 7.14
CA SER A 316 -25.64 -28.27 7.47
C SER A 316 -26.49 -27.48 8.47
N SER A 317 -25.86 -26.86 9.48
CA SER A 317 -26.60 -26.15 10.53
C SER A 317 -26.91 -24.69 10.19
N LEU A 318 -26.05 -24.06 9.38
CA LEU A 318 -26.21 -22.67 8.97
C LEU A 318 -26.55 -22.50 7.49
N TYR A 319 -26.57 -23.60 6.74
CA TYR A 319 -26.85 -23.65 5.31
C TYR A 319 -25.95 -22.72 4.50
N CYS A 320 -24.66 -22.68 4.88
CA CYS A 320 -23.63 -21.86 4.24
C CYS A 320 -22.67 -22.75 3.44
N ASP A 321 -22.58 -22.55 2.13
CA ASP A 321 -21.64 -23.29 1.30
C ASP A 321 -20.36 -22.51 1.01
N SER A 322 -19.59 -22.20 2.06
CA SER A 322 -18.42 -21.32 1.95
C SER A 322 -17.28 -21.86 1.08
N VAL A 323 -17.22 -23.17 0.83
CA VAL A 323 -16.28 -23.74 -0.14
C VAL A 323 -16.74 -23.44 -1.56
N ALA A 324 -18.05 -23.52 -1.84
CA ALA A 324 -18.59 -23.10 -3.14
C ALA A 324 -18.32 -21.61 -3.40
N TRP A 325 -18.38 -20.75 -2.38
CA TRP A 325 -18.08 -19.31 -2.55
C TRP A 325 -16.62 -19.07 -2.93
N ILE A 326 -15.67 -19.85 -2.40
CA ILE A 326 -14.27 -19.82 -2.83
C ILE A 326 -14.15 -20.31 -4.27
N GLN A 327 -14.74 -21.46 -4.58
CA GLN A 327 -14.60 -22.12 -5.87
C GLN A 327 -15.19 -21.33 -7.03
N ASN A 328 -16.24 -20.54 -6.77
CA ASN A 328 -16.86 -19.65 -7.74
C ASN A 328 -16.31 -18.22 -7.65
N GLU A 329 -15.36 -17.95 -6.76
CA GLU A 329 -14.77 -16.62 -6.52
C GLU A 329 -15.81 -15.52 -6.22
N TRP A 330 -16.98 -15.87 -5.66
CA TRP A 330 -18.05 -14.92 -5.27
C TRP A 330 -17.71 -14.08 -4.03
N VAL A 331 -16.51 -14.23 -3.48
CA VAL A 331 -16.01 -13.44 -2.35
C VAL A 331 -14.55 -13.13 -2.61
N ASP A 332 -14.14 -11.89 -2.31
CA ASP A 332 -12.74 -11.49 -2.43
C ASP A 332 -11.90 -12.07 -1.29
N TYR A 333 -12.53 -12.31 -0.13
CA TYR A 333 -11.88 -12.99 0.98
C TYR A 333 -12.79 -13.85 1.84
N LEU A 334 -12.21 -14.92 2.38
CA LEU A 334 -12.79 -15.75 3.43
C LEU A 334 -12.00 -15.58 4.74
N MET A 335 -12.72 -15.47 5.86
CA MET A 335 -12.14 -15.22 7.17
C MET A 335 -12.66 -16.20 8.25
N PRO A 336 -12.35 -17.51 8.18
CA PRO A 336 -12.97 -18.53 9.04
C PRO A 336 -12.65 -18.33 10.53
N GLN A 337 -13.69 -18.43 11.36
CA GLN A 337 -13.65 -18.28 12.83
C GLN A 337 -12.97 -19.45 13.54
N THR A 338 -11.63 -19.47 13.54
CA THR A 338 -10.78 -20.50 14.16
C THR A 338 -10.50 -20.22 15.65
N TYR A 339 -11.58 -20.05 16.40
CA TYR A 339 -11.54 -19.49 17.76
C TYR A 339 -11.03 -20.48 18.83
N TRP A 340 -11.04 -21.78 18.55
CA TRP A 340 -10.61 -22.81 19.49
C TRP A 340 -9.08 -22.91 19.61
N GLY A 341 -8.59 -23.28 20.80
CA GLY A 341 -7.16 -23.45 21.10
C GLY A 341 -6.43 -24.46 20.20
N LEU A 342 -5.10 -24.37 20.14
CA LEU A 342 -4.22 -25.35 19.48
C LEU A 342 -4.48 -26.78 19.99
N GLU A 343 -4.70 -26.93 21.29
CA GLU A 343 -4.93 -28.21 21.97
C GLU A 343 -6.41 -28.66 21.96
N HIS A 344 -7.29 -27.94 21.28
CA HIS A 344 -8.70 -28.30 21.24
C HIS A 344 -8.91 -29.61 20.47
N ILE A 345 -9.42 -30.63 21.16
CA ILE A 345 -9.41 -32.02 20.68
C ILE A 345 -10.25 -32.21 19.42
N THR A 346 -11.34 -31.46 19.24
CA THR A 346 -12.29 -31.68 18.15
C THR A 346 -12.23 -30.64 17.04
N ALA A 347 -11.69 -29.46 17.30
CA ALA A 347 -11.70 -28.31 16.39
C ALA A 347 -10.42 -27.48 16.53
N GLY A 348 -9.27 -28.15 16.72
CA GLY A 348 -7.99 -27.49 16.97
C GLY A 348 -7.61 -26.53 15.86
N PHE A 349 -7.06 -25.37 16.24
CA PHE A 349 -6.66 -24.30 15.32
C PHE A 349 -5.87 -24.82 14.11
N ALA A 350 -4.77 -25.54 14.33
CA ALA A 350 -3.91 -26.02 13.26
C ALA A 350 -4.62 -26.96 12.28
N GLN A 351 -5.59 -27.76 12.75
CA GLN A 351 -6.39 -28.63 11.89
C GLN A 351 -7.28 -27.81 10.94
N LEU A 352 -7.89 -26.75 11.46
CA LEU A 352 -8.73 -25.85 10.66
C LEU A 352 -7.89 -25.00 9.71
N THR A 353 -6.76 -24.46 10.17
CA THR A 353 -5.80 -23.73 9.33
C THR A 353 -5.38 -24.54 8.12
N ARG A 354 -4.96 -25.79 8.33
CA ARG A 354 -4.56 -26.70 7.24
C ARG A 354 -5.69 -26.93 6.23
N PHE A 355 -6.91 -27.15 6.72
CA PHE A 355 -8.07 -27.36 5.86
C PHE A 355 -8.38 -26.12 5.02
N TRP A 356 -8.46 -24.94 5.65
CA TRP A 356 -8.80 -23.71 4.94
C TRP A 356 -7.73 -23.26 3.96
N SER A 357 -6.44 -23.40 4.32
CA SER A 357 -5.33 -23.16 3.40
C SER A 357 -5.47 -24.03 2.15
N SER A 358 -5.78 -25.33 2.32
CA SER A 358 -5.99 -26.24 1.19
C SER A 358 -7.26 -25.92 0.39
N ALA A 359 -8.32 -25.44 1.03
CA ALA A 359 -9.58 -25.09 0.36
C ALA A 359 -9.45 -23.84 -0.51
N ALA A 360 -8.56 -22.91 -0.14
CA ALA A 360 -8.28 -21.68 -0.88
C ALA A 360 -7.16 -21.81 -1.92
N GLU A 361 -6.57 -23.00 -2.07
CA GLU A 361 -5.49 -23.26 -3.03
C GLU A 361 -5.99 -23.13 -4.47
N GLY A 362 -5.27 -22.37 -5.31
CA GLY A 362 -5.60 -22.21 -6.74
C GLY A 362 -6.72 -21.22 -7.08
N TYR A 363 -7.26 -20.48 -6.10
CA TYR A 363 -8.32 -19.48 -6.33
C TYR A 363 -7.84 -18.05 -5.98
N ASN A 364 -8.45 -17.04 -6.60
CA ASN A 364 -8.22 -15.61 -6.37
C ASN A 364 -8.95 -15.05 -5.14
N VAL A 365 -9.15 -15.90 -4.13
CA VAL A 365 -9.77 -15.53 -2.85
C VAL A 365 -8.71 -15.45 -1.77
N ASN A 366 -8.62 -14.30 -1.09
CA ASN A 366 -7.72 -14.14 0.04
C ASN A 366 -8.22 -14.94 1.26
N LEU A 367 -7.31 -15.59 1.98
CA LEU A 367 -7.65 -16.30 3.22
C LEU A 367 -7.05 -15.60 4.44
N TYR A 368 -7.93 -15.15 5.34
CA TYR A 368 -7.53 -14.51 6.59
C TYR A 368 -7.93 -15.34 7.79
N MET A 369 -7.08 -15.46 8.81
CA MET A 369 -7.42 -16.26 9.99
C MET A 369 -8.04 -15.42 11.10
N ALA A 370 -9.27 -15.75 11.48
CA ALA A 370 -9.97 -15.06 12.56
C ALA A 370 -9.63 -15.66 13.92
N HIS A 371 -9.04 -14.85 14.80
CA HIS A 371 -8.62 -15.24 16.14
C HIS A 371 -9.64 -14.80 17.19
N GLY A 372 -10.31 -15.77 17.79
CA GLY A 372 -11.27 -15.56 18.88
C GLY A 372 -10.59 -15.32 20.22
N ILE A 373 -9.78 -14.25 20.35
CA ILE A 373 -9.01 -13.95 21.57
C ILE A 373 -9.89 -13.79 22.81
N TYR A 374 -11.19 -13.46 22.64
CA TYR A 374 -12.16 -13.46 23.73
C TYR A 374 -12.38 -14.81 24.41
N MET A 375 -11.98 -15.92 23.77
CA MET A 375 -12.07 -17.27 24.32
C MET A 375 -10.89 -17.62 25.25
N ALA A 376 -9.83 -16.80 25.26
CA ALA A 376 -8.65 -17.03 26.09
C ALA A 376 -8.95 -17.01 27.61
N PRO A 377 -9.82 -16.14 28.16
CA PRO A 377 -10.21 -16.13 29.58
C PRO A 377 -11.07 -17.32 30.05
N GLY A 378 -11.06 -18.47 29.36
CA GLY A 378 -11.85 -19.68 29.68
C GLY A 378 -11.08 -20.99 29.44
N SER A 379 -11.80 -22.11 29.30
CA SER A 379 -11.20 -23.45 29.10
C SER A 379 -10.67 -23.72 27.68
N GLY A 380 -10.70 -22.73 26.78
CA GLY A 380 -10.44 -22.93 25.36
C GLY A 380 -8.96 -22.90 24.97
N TRP A 381 -8.14 -22.07 25.63
CA TRP A 381 -6.73 -21.85 25.30
C TRP A 381 -5.85 -22.23 26.49
N THR A 382 -5.29 -23.44 26.47
CA THR A 382 -4.51 -23.99 27.58
C THR A 382 -3.01 -23.72 27.46
N ASN A 383 -2.50 -23.46 26.26
CA ASN A 383 -1.09 -23.20 26.02
C ASN A 383 -0.73 -21.75 26.38
N PRO A 384 0.25 -21.48 27.26
CA PRO A 384 0.60 -20.11 27.60
C PRO A 384 1.26 -19.32 26.44
N ASP A 385 1.81 -20.01 25.44
CA ASP A 385 2.39 -19.45 24.21
C ASP A 385 1.43 -19.57 23.01
N GLU A 386 0.12 -19.57 23.26
CA GLU A 386 -0.92 -19.80 22.25
C GLU A 386 -0.77 -18.91 21.01
N ILE A 387 -0.76 -17.57 21.17
CA ILE A 387 -0.66 -16.64 20.04
C ILE A 387 0.67 -16.81 19.29
N LYS A 388 1.79 -16.96 20.01
CA LYS A 388 3.11 -17.18 19.41
C LYS A 388 3.12 -18.45 18.54
N ASN A 389 2.64 -19.56 19.09
CA ASN A 389 2.63 -20.84 18.37
C ASN A 389 1.66 -20.83 17.20
N ARG A 390 0.53 -20.10 17.30
CA ARG A 390 -0.40 -19.89 16.17
C ARG A 390 0.29 -19.13 15.04
N PHE A 391 0.87 -17.97 15.33
CA PHE A 391 1.53 -17.13 14.32
C PHE A 391 2.63 -17.92 13.60
N LEU A 392 3.51 -18.58 14.34
CA LEU A 392 4.57 -19.41 13.74
C LEU A 392 4.05 -20.65 12.99
N ASN A 393 2.84 -21.12 13.29
CA ASN A 393 2.18 -22.19 12.52
C ASN A 393 1.53 -21.66 11.25
N LEU A 394 1.00 -20.44 11.27
CA LEU A 394 0.40 -19.80 10.09
C LEU A 394 1.42 -19.56 8.99
N GLU A 395 2.64 -19.14 9.35
CA GLU A 395 3.75 -18.95 8.42
C GLU A 395 4.23 -20.25 7.72
N MET A 396 3.65 -21.40 8.04
CA MET A 396 3.86 -22.64 7.29
C MET A 396 3.01 -22.71 6.01
N TYR A 397 2.11 -21.74 5.78
CA TYR A 397 1.08 -21.80 4.75
C TYR A 397 1.06 -20.50 3.91
N ASP A 398 1.52 -20.58 2.67
CA ASP A 398 1.62 -19.42 1.75
C ASP A 398 0.25 -18.82 1.36
N ARG A 399 -0.85 -19.55 1.58
CA ARG A 399 -2.21 -19.09 1.30
C ARG A 399 -2.79 -18.19 2.39
N ILE A 400 -2.11 -18.03 3.52
CA ILE A 400 -2.61 -17.24 4.64
C ILE A 400 -2.15 -15.79 4.45
N ASP A 401 -3.09 -14.95 4.05
CA ASP A 401 -2.86 -13.58 3.64
C ASP A 401 -3.03 -12.57 4.79
N GLY A 402 -3.29 -13.03 6.02
CA GLY A 402 -3.46 -12.17 7.17
C GLY A 402 -4.28 -12.74 8.33
N ASN A 403 -4.54 -11.89 9.30
CA ASN A 403 -5.10 -12.21 10.60
C ASN A 403 -6.11 -11.15 11.04
N CYS A 404 -7.22 -11.55 11.66
CA CYS A 404 -8.18 -10.63 12.24
C CYS A 404 -8.59 -11.06 13.65
N PHE A 405 -8.71 -10.12 14.59
CA PHE A 405 -8.94 -10.44 16.01
C PHE A 405 -10.36 -10.12 16.46
N TYR A 406 -11.05 -11.12 17.01
CA TYR A 406 -12.31 -10.95 17.72
C TYR A 406 -12.05 -11.02 19.24
N LYS A 407 -12.02 -9.90 19.97
CA LYS A 407 -12.48 -8.54 19.60
C LYS A 407 -11.65 -7.42 20.24
N PHE A 408 -11.88 -6.20 19.79
CA PHE A 408 -11.08 -5.01 20.12
C PHE A 408 -10.89 -4.72 21.62
N SER A 409 -11.90 -4.97 22.47
CA SER A 409 -11.80 -4.65 23.91
C SER A 409 -10.61 -5.28 24.63
N TYR A 410 -10.08 -6.40 24.13
CA TYR A 410 -8.93 -7.09 24.73
C TYR A 410 -7.59 -6.38 24.49
N PHE A 411 -7.51 -5.51 23.49
CA PHE A 411 -6.36 -4.64 23.28
C PHE A 411 -6.35 -3.47 24.28
N LYS A 412 -7.53 -2.98 24.69
CA LYS A 412 -7.68 -1.84 25.62
C LYS A 412 -7.13 -2.14 27.02
N ASP A 413 -7.26 -3.37 27.49
CA ASP A 413 -6.89 -3.76 28.86
C ASP A 413 -6.18 -5.12 28.91
N VAL A 414 -5.08 -5.23 28.17
CA VAL A 414 -4.29 -6.48 28.08
C VAL A 414 -3.76 -6.94 29.44
N MET A 415 -3.43 -6.00 30.35
CA MET A 415 -2.81 -6.35 31.65
C MET A 415 -3.76 -7.10 32.58
N ASN A 416 -5.07 -6.90 32.43
CA ASN A 416 -6.10 -7.63 33.17
C ASN A 416 -6.65 -8.84 32.41
N ALA A 417 -6.13 -9.15 31.21
CA ALA A 417 -6.57 -10.27 30.38
C ALA A 417 -6.07 -11.64 30.88
N ALA A 418 -6.36 -12.71 30.13
CA ALA A 418 -5.80 -14.05 30.37
C ALA A 418 -4.28 -14.08 30.13
N GLU A 419 -3.56 -15.01 30.77
CA GLU A 419 -2.09 -15.11 30.67
C GLU A 419 -1.60 -15.25 29.21
N GLN A 420 -2.33 -16.00 28.39
CA GLN A 420 -2.07 -16.19 26.97
C GLN A 420 -2.07 -14.86 26.21
N LEU A 421 -2.99 -13.95 26.54
CA LEU A 421 -3.10 -12.64 25.91
C LEU A 421 -2.05 -11.67 26.44
N LYS A 422 -1.73 -11.73 27.75
CA LYS A 422 -0.65 -10.93 28.36
C LYS A 422 0.70 -11.23 27.74
N ARG A 423 0.95 -12.49 27.38
CA ARG A 423 2.18 -12.91 26.72
C ARG A 423 2.15 -12.65 25.21
N GLY A 424 1.02 -12.93 24.56
CA GLY A 424 0.91 -12.94 23.10
C GLY A 424 0.66 -11.59 22.45
N LEU A 425 -0.28 -10.79 22.95
CA LEU A 425 -0.61 -9.51 22.30
C LEU A 425 0.57 -8.52 22.28
N PRO A 426 1.41 -8.40 23.34
CA PRO A 426 2.60 -7.56 23.26
C PRO A 426 3.62 -7.98 22.21
N LEU A 427 3.63 -9.24 21.73
CA LEU A 427 4.50 -9.66 20.62
C LEU A 427 4.12 -8.96 19.32
N LEU A 428 2.84 -8.65 19.13
CA LEU A 428 2.38 -7.93 17.93
C LEU A 428 3.03 -6.55 17.87
N LYS A 429 2.86 -5.72 18.89
CA LYS A 429 3.39 -4.35 18.87
C LYS A 429 4.91 -4.24 19.01
N ASN A 430 5.55 -5.18 19.72
CA ASN A 430 6.98 -5.10 20.01
C ASN A 430 7.85 -5.87 19.02
N ASP A 431 7.26 -6.77 18.22
CA ASP A 431 7.99 -7.69 17.36
C ASP A 431 7.29 -7.87 15.99
N TYR A 432 6.26 -8.73 15.91
CA TYR A 432 5.70 -9.20 14.63
C TYR A 432 5.10 -8.09 13.76
N TYR A 433 4.41 -7.13 14.38
CA TYR A 433 3.76 -5.99 13.73
C TYR A 433 4.40 -4.65 14.11
N ALA A 434 5.64 -4.66 14.60
CA ALA A 434 6.36 -3.44 15.01
C ALA A 434 6.52 -2.42 13.87
N LYS A 435 6.59 -2.91 12.63
CA LYS A 435 6.57 -2.08 11.41
C LYS A 435 5.19 -2.11 10.77
N LYS A 436 4.65 -0.93 10.49
CA LYS A 436 3.41 -0.76 9.73
C LYS A 436 3.62 -1.16 8.28
N VAL A 437 2.70 -1.96 7.74
CA VAL A 437 2.72 -2.46 6.36
C VAL A 437 1.39 -2.14 5.65
N PRO A 438 1.37 -2.11 4.31
CA PRO A 438 0.14 -2.12 3.53
C PRO A 438 -0.75 -3.33 3.84
N GLY A 439 -2.04 -3.25 3.50
CA GLY A 439 -2.93 -4.41 3.56
C GLY A 439 -2.49 -5.52 2.60
N SER A 440 -3.14 -6.68 2.72
CA SER A 440 -2.91 -7.78 1.78
C SER A 440 -3.38 -7.39 0.37
N VAL A 441 -2.67 -7.91 -0.63
CA VAL A 441 -3.06 -7.73 -2.05
C VAL A 441 -4.42 -8.38 -2.27
N VAL A 442 -5.38 -7.58 -2.75
CA VAL A 442 -6.72 -8.05 -3.08
C VAL A 442 -6.66 -8.82 -4.39
N ARG A 443 -6.60 -10.16 -4.32
CA ARG A 443 -6.23 -11.04 -5.44
C ARG A 443 -7.16 -10.86 -6.65
N SER A 444 -8.47 -10.78 -6.42
CA SER A 444 -9.51 -10.58 -7.44
C SER A 444 -9.42 -9.26 -8.21
N TYR A 445 -8.72 -8.25 -7.67
CA TYR A 445 -8.55 -6.93 -8.29
C TYR A 445 -7.09 -6.61 -8.65
N ALA A 446 -6.13 -7.46 -8.28
CA ALA A 446 -4.71 -7.19 -8.45
C ALA A 446 -4.33 -6.87 -9.90
N ASP A 447 -4.90 -7.61 -10.85
CA ASP A 447 -4.66 -7.43 -12.29
C ASP A 447 -5.66 -6.46 -12.96
N LYS A 448 -6.72 -6.04 -12.24
CA LYS A 448 -7.75 -5.12 -12.74
C LYS A 448 -7.38 -3.64 -12.52
N VAL A 449 -6.36 -3.37 -11.72
CA VAL A 449 -6.05 -2.02 -11.22
C VAL A 449 -4.58 -1.71 -11.51
N ASP A 450 -4.36 -0.63 -12.26
CA ASP A 450 -3.01 -0.26 -12.68
C ASP A 450 -2.08 -0.05 -11.47
N SER A 451 -0.86 -0.57 -11.62
CA SER A 451 0.22 -0.33 -10.68
C SER A 451 0.95 0.95 -11.08
N LEU A 452 0.64 2.05 -10.42
CA LEU A 452 1.12 3.38 -10.80
C LEU A 452 2.47 3.69 -10.13
N LYS A 453 3.55 3.76 -10.90
CA LYS A 453 4.87 4.19 -10.38
C LYS A 453 4.82 5.64 -9.88
N VAL A 454 5.58 5.94 -8.82
CA VAL A 454 5.70 7.30 -8.27
C VAL A 454 6.34 8.24 -9.30
N ASN A 455 5.78 9.45 -9.46
CA ASN A 455 6.28 10.46 -10.39
C ASN A 455 6.94 11.64 -9.67
N ASN A 456 7.91 12.28 -10.34
CA ASN A 456 8.59 13.48 -9.87
C ASN A 456 9.23 13.34 -8.47
N LEU A 457 9.75 12.15 -8.16
CA LEU A 457 10.48 11.90 -6.92
C LEU A 457 11.75 12.77 -6.87
N SER A 458 11.82 13.64 -5.87
CA SER A 458 12.86 14.64 -5.68
C SER A 458 13.40 14.62 -4.26
N VAL A 459 14.63 15.11 -4.09
CA VAL A 459 15.34 15.11 -2.82
C VAL A 459 15.81 16.52 -2.47
N THR A 460 15.42 17.00 -1.30
CA THR A 460 15.90 18.28 -0.73
C THR A 460 16.75 18.03 0.50
N LYS A 461 18.06 18.32 0.43
CA LYS A 461 18.99 18.13 1.55
C LYS A 461 18.81 19.21 2.63
N LYS A 462 18.89 18.81 3.90
CA LYS A 462 19.02 19.66 5.09
C LYS A 462 20.35 19.34 5.80
N THR A 463 20.62 19.97 6.95
CA THR A 463 21.90 19.81 7.68
C THR A 463 22.20 18.37 8.08
N SER A 464 21.21 17.61 8.56
CA SER A 464 21.37 16.21 9.03
C SER A 464 20.35 15.23 8.46
N THR A 465 19.45 15.72 7.60
CA THR A 465 18.33 14.97 7.02
C THR A 465 18.16 15.34 5.55
N MET A 466 17.32 14.61 4.84
CA MET A 466 16.80 15.03 3.54
C MET A 466 15.30 14.78 3.50
N VAL A 467 14.61 15.58 2.68
CA VAL A 467 13.18 15.43 2.43
C VAL A 467 13.02 14.78 1.06
N LEU A 468 12.40 13.61 1.05
CA LEU A 468 11.90 12.96 -0.16
C LEU A 468 10.53 13.56 -0.48
N SER A 469 10.28 13.92 -1.73
CA SER A 469 8.99 14.51 -2.16
C SER A 469 8.63 14.05 -3.56
N TRP A 470 7.37 13.70 -3.77
CA TRP A 470 6.83 13.25 -5.05
C TRP A 470 5.41 13.79 -5.27
N ASP A 471 4.86 13.57 -6.46
CA ASP A 471 3.49 13.99 -6.75
C ASP A 471 2.49 13.21 -5.90
N GLN A 472 1.48 13.91 -5.38
CA GLN A 472 0.33 13.25 -4.81
C GLN A 472 -0.42 12.53 -5.94
N MET A 473 -0.54 11.21 -5.84
CA MET A 473 -1.24 10.39 -6.80
C MET A 473 -2.70 10.19 -6.38
N GLU A 474 -3.60 10.10 -7.35
CA GLU A 474 -4.98 9.66 -7.15
C GLU A 474 -5.04 8.12 -7.13
N ASN A 475 -6.08 7.55 -6.51
CA ASN A 475 -6.32 6.10 -6.45
C ASN A 475 -5.15 5.26 -5.85
N VAL A 476 -4.46 5.84 -4.86
CA VAL A 476 -3.43 5.13 -4.07
C VAL A 476 -3.78 5.21 -2.58
N ARG A 477 -3.58 4.10 -1.86
CA ARG A 477 -3.79 3.99 -0.39
C ARG A 477 -2.66 4.60 0.42
N GLY A 478 -1.48 4.71 -0.19
CA GLY A 478 -0.30 5.27 0.43
C GLY A 478 0.97 4.95 -0.34
N TYR A 479 2.09 5.10 0.34
CA TYR A 479 3.43 4.95 -0.22
C TYR A 479 4.30 4.16 0.73
N VAL A 480 5.04 3.19 0.19
CA VAL A 480 6.06 2.46 0.93
C VAL A 480 7.40 3.12 0.62
N VAL A 481 8.06 3.61 1.66
CA VAL A 481 9.43 4.10 1.59
C VAL A 481 10.35 3.00 2.10
N TYR A 482 11.34 2.68 1.28
CA TYR A 482 12.39 1.71 1.61
C TYR A 482 13.69 2.43 1.93
N ALA A 483 14.46 1.89 2.87
CA ALA A 483 15.81 2.32 3.20
C ALA A 483 16.74 1.12 3.07
N VAL A 484 17.48 1.07 1.98
CA VAL A 484 18.31 -0.08 1.60
C VAL A 484 19.77 0.29 1.82
N PRO A 485 20.56 -0.51 2.56
CA PRO A 485 21.99 -0.29 2.66
C PRO A 485 22.62 -0.21 1.27
N LYS A 486 23.46 0.81 1.05
CA LYS A 486 24.05 1.07 -0.27
C LYS A 486 24.82 -0.15 -0.77
N GLY A 487 24.54 -0.57 -2.00
CA GLY A 487 25.09 -1.80 -2.60
C GLY A 487 24.29 -3.08 -2.34
N GLN A 488 23.19 -3.03 -1.59
CA GLN A 488 22.20 -4.10 -1.54
C GLN A 488 21.07 -3.84 -2.56
N THR A 489 20.53 -4.92 -3.13
CA THR A 489 19.33 -4.85 -3.98
C THR A 489 18.10 -4.70 -3.09
N LEU A 490 17.17 -3.84 -3.50
CA LEU A 490 15.87 -3.75 -2.83
C LEU A 490 15.11 -5.08 -2.96
N ASP A 491 14.94 -5.76 -1.84
CA ASP A 491 13.95 -6.81 -1.63
C ASP A 491 12.71 -6.23 -0.91
N LYS A 492 11.55 -6.26 -1.58
CA LYS A 492 10.28 -5.74 -1.03
C LYS A 492 9.63 -6.68 -0.01
N ASN A 493 10.06 -7.94 0.03
CA ASN A 493 9.60 -8.95 0.98
C ASN A 493 10.47 -8.98 2.25
N ASN A 494 11.60 -8.27 2.24
CA ASN A 494 12.42 -8.10 3.43
C ASN A 494 11.90 -6.93 4.27
N ILE A 495 11.36 -7.24 5.45
CA ILE A 495 10.86 -6.24 6.40
C ILE A 495 11.93 -5.22 6.82
N ASP A 496 13.22 -5.58 6.77
CA ASP A 496 14.32 -4.69 7.15
C ASP A 496 14.59 -3.60 6.10
N HIS A 497 14.23 -3.83 4.84
CA HIS A 497 14.25 -2.78 3.83
C HIS A 497 13.09 -1.80 3.95
N LEU A 498 11.96 -2.24 4.52
CA LEU A 498 10.82 -1.35 4.78
C LEU A 498 11.19 -0.33 5.86
N TYR A 499 11.27 0.94 5.46
CA TYR A 499 11.50 2.05 6.37
C TYR A 499 10.20 2.54 6.97
N LYS A 500 9.22 2.86 6.10
CA LYS A 500 7.91 3.36 6.55
C LYS A 500 6.83 3.21 5.49
N TYR A 501 5.61 2.87 5.91
CA TYR A 501 4.40 3.03 5.12
C TYR A 501 3.64 4.30 5.56
N ILE A 502 3.36 5.20 4.62
CA ILE A 502 2.76 6.52 4.89
C ILE A 502 1.67 6.89 3.88
N GLN A 503 0.80 7.83 4.27
CA GLN A 503 -0.30 8.34 3.45
C GLN A 503 0.02 9.71 2.82
N THR A 504 1.17 10.32 3.15
CA THR A 504 1.62 11.62 2.64
C THR A 504 2.63 11.46 1.52
N ASN A 505 2.71 12.44 0.61
CA ASN A 505 3.62 12.44 -0.54
C ASN A 505 5.03 12.99 -0.27
N ASN A 506 5.40 13.10 1.01
CA ASN A 506 6.74 13.49 1.41
C ASN A 506 7.11 12.83 2.74
N LEU A 507 8.40 12.62 2.92
CA LEU A 507 8.97 12.07 4.15
C LEU A 507 10.36 12.65 4.39
N GLU A 508 10.60 13.12 5.62
CA GLU A 508 11.94 13.48 6.07
C GLU A 508 12.66 12.22 6.58
N VAL A 509 13.83 11.95 6.01
CA VAL A 509 14.67 10.78 6.31
C VAL A 509 16.08 11.22 6.70
N PRO A 510 16.84 10.42 7.47
CA PRO A 510 18.23 10.70 7.80
C PRO A 510 19.11 10.85 6.56
N LEU A 511 19.99 11.85 6.55
CA LEU A 511 21.01 11.99 5.51
C LEU A 511 22.13 10.97 5.80
N ASN A 512 22.03 9.79 5.19
CA ASN A 512 22.99 8.70 5.37
C ASN A 512 23.64 8.37 4.02
N ALA A 513 24.96 8.56 3.92
CA ALA A 513 25.71 8.29 2.69
C ALA A 513 25.73 6.80 2.29
N ASN A 514 25.39 5.91 3.23
CA ASN A 514 25.40 4.46 3.07
C ASN A 514 23.99 3.85 2.94
N THR A 515 22.98 4.66 2.60
CA THR A 515 21.60 4.19 2.43
C THR A 515 20.99 4.79 1.17
N ASP A 516 20.45 3.93 0.32
CA ASP A 516 19.64 4.31 -0.82
C ASP A 516 18.16 4.25 -0.42
N TYR A 517 17.39 5.26 -0.82
CA TYR A 517 15.96 5.33 -0.51
C TYR A 517 15.13 5.12 -1.76
N TYR A 518 14.12 4.26 -1.67
CA TYR A 518 13.19 4.01 -2.75
C TYR A 518 11.77 4.34 -2.31
N VAL A 519 10.91 4.71 -3.25
CA VAL A 519 9.49 4.96 -2.99
C VAL A 519 8.63 4.18 -3.98
N SER A 520 7.72 3.37 -3.46
CA SER A 520 6.62 2.75 -4.21
C SER A 520 5.30 3.41 -3.81
N SER A 521 4.35 3.45 -4.75
CA SER A 521 2.95 3.68 -4.41
C SER A 521 2.27 2.34 -4.07
N VAL A 522 1.13 2.41 -3.38
CA VAL A 522 0.25 1.28 -3.11
C VAL A 522 -1.10 1.61 -3.70
N ASN A 523 -1.56 0.86 -4.71
CA ASN A 523 -2.86 1.13 -5.35
C ASN A 523 -4.04 0.69 -4.45
N MET A 524 -5.27 0.91 -4.90
CA MET A 524 -6.48 0.55 -4.15
C MET A 524 -6.67 -0.97 -3.92
N ALA A 525 -6.00 -1.82 -4.69
CA ALA A 525 -5.96 -3.28 -4.50
C ALA A 525 -4.78 -3.74 -3.62
N ASN A 526 -4.08 -2.81 -2.95
CA ASN A 526 -2.85 -3.03 -2.19
C ASN A 526 -1.67 -3.54 -3.02
N VAL A 527 -1.68 -3.46 -4.35
CA VAL A 527 -0.52 -3.80 -5.17
C VAL A 527 0.54 -2.72 -5.02
N VAL A 528 1.75 -3.12 -4.61
CA VAL A 528 2.89 -2.21 -4.45
C VAL A 528 3.60 -2.01 -5.77
N SER A 529 3.68 -0.76 -6.24
CA SER A 529 4.30 -0.42 -7.53
C SER A 529 5.79 -0.75 -7.59
N GLU A 530 6.34 -0.75 -8.80
CA GLU A 530 7.78 -0.62 -9.00
C GLU A 530 8.32 0.53 -8.14
N ALA A 531 9.45 0.30 -7.49
CA ALA A 531 10.04 1.27 -6.58
C ALA A 531 10.92 2.26 -7.35
N VAL A 532 10.79 3.54 -7.05
CA VAL A 532 11.60 4.60 -7.67
C VAL A 532 12.74 4.96 -6.73
N LEU A 533 13.98 4.82 -7.20
CA LEU A 533 15.14 5.29 -6.45
C LEU A 533 15.10 6.82 -6.35
N ALA A 534 15.20 7.35 -5.13
CA ALA A 534 15.27 8.78 -4.88
C ALA A 534 16.57 9.36 -5.45
N GLY A 535 16.51 9.83 -6.70
CA GLY A 535 17.67 10.30 -7.47
C GLY A 535 17.60 10.09 -8.99
N GLU A 536 16.62 9.33 -9.50
CA GLU A 536 16.40 9.10 -10.95
C GLU A 536 14.95 9.38 -11.39
N VAL A 537 14.75 9.67 -12.69
CA VAL A 537 13.49 9.86 -13.46
C VAL A 537 13.13 11.32 -13.82
N LEU A 538 13.74 11.78 -14.90
CA LEU A 538 13.05 12.25 -16.12
C LEU A 538 13.33 11.13 -17.16
N THR A 539 12.48 10.76 -18.12
CA THR A 539 12.75 9.57 -18.99
C THR A 539 12.57 9.84 -20.49
N GLY A 540 13.68 9.74 -21.23
CA GLY A 540 13.94 8.87 -22.39
C GLY A 540 13.00 8.73 -23.61
N SER A 541 11.75 9.19 -23.64
CA SER A 541 10.89 9.07 -24.85
C SER A 541 11.06 10.27 -25.79
N VAL A 542 10.76 10.12 -27.08
CA VAL A 542 10.78 11.23 -28.06
C VAL A 542 9.97 12.43 -27.55
N GLU A 543 8.75 12.19 -27.04
CA GLU A 543 7.88 13.25 -26.50
C GLU A 543 8.44 13.85 -25.19
N GLY A 544 9.03 13.02 -24.33
CA GLY A 544 9.68 13.47 -23.10
C GLY A 544 10.89 14.36 -23.36
N VAL A 545 11.71 14.02 -24.36
CA VAL A 545 12.85 14.83 -24.80
C VAL A 545 12.36 16.14 -25.42
N ILE A 546 11.33 16.13 -26.27
CA ILE A 546 10.75 17.36 -26.85
C ILE A 546 10.25 18.31 -25.76
N LYS A 547 9.42 17.82 -24.82
CA LYS A 547 8.90 18.63 -23.69
C LYS A 547 10.03 19.13 -22.79
N GLY A 548 11.03 18.29 -22.55
CA GLY A 548 12.24 18.64 -21.80
C GLY A 548 12.96 19.84 -22.45
N ILE A 549 13.25 19.75 -23.75
CA ILE A 549 13.89 20.82 -24.51
C ILE A 549 13.02 22.09 -24.54
N ASP A 550 11.71 21.97 -24.71
CA ASP A 550 10.78 23.10 -24.72
C ASP A 550 10.74 23.85 -23.39
N SER A 551 10.94 23.15 -22.27
CA SER A 551 10.99 23.77 -20.93
C SER A 551 12.25 24.60 -20.64
N LEU A 552 13.30 24.50 -21.47
CA LEU A 552 14.53 25.26 -21.28
C LEU A 552 14.31 26.76 -21.48
N LYS A 553 14.88 27.56 -20.57
CA LYS A 553 14.91 29.03 -20.64
C LYS A 553 15.87 29.50 -21.75
N ASP A 554 15.70 30.74 -22.22
CA ASP A 554 16.66 31.39 -23.12
C ASP A 554 16.79 32.88 -22.74
N PRO A 555 17.94 33.33 -22.22
CA PRO A 555 19.14 32.53 -21.91
C PRO A 555 18.96 31.60 -20.69
N VAL A 556 19.68 30.48 -20.65
CA VAL A 556 19.79 29.62 -19.46
C VAL A 556 20.75 30.20 -18.40
N SER A 557 20.68 29.70 -17.17
CA SER A 557 21.61 30.01 -16.07
C SER A 557 22.38 28.77 -15.62
N LEU A 558 23.48 28.92 -14.84
CA LEU A 558 24.21 27.74 -14.30
C LEU A 558 23.34 26.83 -13.44
N ALA A 559 22.28 27.36 -12.80
CA ALA A 559 21.34 26.55 -12.04
C ALA A 559 20.52 25.59 -12.92
N ASP A 560 20.46 25.85 -14.23
CA ASP A 560 19.76 25.00 -15.20
C ASP A 560 20.67 23.90 -15.79
N GLU A 561 21.97 23.84 -15.44
CA GLU A 561 22.94 22.85 -15.95
C GLU A 561 22.46 21.39 -15.79
N GLY A 562 21.99 21.03 -14.59
CA GLY A 562 21.52 19.67 -14.32
C GLY A 562 20.33 19.27 -15.20
N LYS A 563 19.46 20.24 -15.54
CA LYS A 563 18.35 20.02 -16.46
C LYS A 563 18.83 19.82 -17.89
N VAL A 564 19.76 20.64 -18.36
CA VAL A 564 20.35 20.56 -19.71
C VAL A 564 21.07 19.22 -19.92
N LEU A 565 21.89 18.79 -18.95
CA LEU A 565 22.61 17.51 -19.01
C LEU A 565 21.66 16.31 -18.95
N ALA A 566 20.60 16.37 -18.14
CA ALA A 566 19.59 15.33 -18.09
C ALA A 566 18.87 15.18 -19.43
N ILE A 567 18.42 16.30 -20.03
CA ILE A 567 17.77 16.31 -21.35
C ILE A 567 18.71 15.76 -22.43
N ARG A 568 20.02 16.10 -22.40
CA ARG A 568 21.03 15.49 -23.28
C ARG A 568 21.15 13.99 -23.07
N GLY A 569 21.20 13.52 -21.83
CA GLY A 569 21.22 12.08 -21.52
C GLY A 569 20.02 11.34 -22.13
N PHE A 570 18.82 11.91 -22.03
CA PHE A 570 17.63 11.33 -22.65
C PHE A 570 17.64 11.41 -24.17
N TYR A 571 18.10 12.53 -24.74
CA TYR A 571 18.28 12.64 -26.19
C TYR A 571 19.25 11.58 -26.70
N GLU A 572 20.37 11.32 -26.01
CA GLU A 572 21.36 10.34 -26.46
C GLU A 572 20.88 8.89 -26.36
N ALA A 573 19.98 8.60 -25.42
CA ALA A 573 19.34 7.30 -25.25
C ALA A 573 18.32 6.96 -26.36
N LEU A 574 17.88 7.94 -27.15
CA LEU A 574 16.99 7.71 -28.30
C LEU A 574 17.72 6.96 -29.43
N THR A 575 17.00 6.07 -30.12
CA THR A 575 17.49 5.44 -31.36
C THR A 575 17.72 6.48 -32.47
N PRO A 576 18.51 6.17 -33.52
CA PRO A 576 18.69 7.10 -34.64
C PRO A 576 17.38 7.54 -35.31
N ALA A 577 16.37 6.66 -35.38
CA ALA A 577 15.05 6.96 -35.93
C ALA A 577 14.21 7.88 -35.03
N GLU A 578 14.42 7.82 -33.72
CA GLU A 578 13.76 8.65 -32.72
C GLU A 578 14.44 10.02 -32.58
N LYS A 579 15.77 10.07 -32.61
CA LYS A 579 16.53 11.34 -32.67
C LYS A 579 16.11 12.20 -33.86
N ALA A 580 15.80 11.57 -35.00
CA ALA A 580 15.30 12.26 -36.20
C ALA A 580 13.92 12.93 -36.00
N GLN A 581 13.17 12.57 -34.96
CA GLN A 581 11.86 13.15 -34.63
C GLN A 581 11.96 14.37 -33.71
N ILE A 582 13.14 14.67 -33.14
CA ILE A 582 13.36 15.78 -32.21
C ILE A 582 13.57 17.09 -32.97
N ALA A 583 12.46 17.76 -33.32
CA ALA A 583 12.48 18.98 -34.13
C ALA A 583 13.09 20.21 -33.41
N ASN A 584 13.12 20.23 -32.08
CA ASN A 584 13.61 21.35 -31.27
C ASN A 584 15.05 21.16 -30.76
N TYR A 585 15.79 20.17 -31.26
CA TYR A 585 17.16 19.83 -30.83
C TYR A 585 18.13 21.02 -30.77
N GLU A 586 18.03 21.98 -31.70
CA GLU A 586 18.90 23.17 -31.72
C GLU A 586 18.81 23.99 -30.42
N LYS A 587 17.64 24.00 -29.76
CA LYS A 587 17.44 24.69 -28.48
C LYS A 587 18.25 24.02 -27.36
N LEU A 588 18.38 22.70 -27.38
CA LEU A 588 19.23 21.95 -26.44
C LEU A 588 20.70 22.30 -26.65
N VAL A 589 21.17 22.27 -27.90
CA VAL A 589 22.57 22.61 -28.26
C VAL A 589 22.91 24.05 -27.86
N LYS A 590 21.97 24.98 -28.07
CA LYS A 590 22.12 26.38 -27.66
C LYS A 590 22.24 26.49 -26.14
N ALA A 591 21.38 25.80 -25.38
CA ALA A 591 21.44 25.80 -23.93
C ALA A 591 22.75 25.21 -23.39
N GLU A 592 23.24 24.11 -23.97
CA GLU A 592 24.54 23.52 -23.61
C GLU A 592 25.71 24.48 -23.84
N SER A 593 25.69 25.16 -24.98
CA SER A 593 26.70 26.16 -25.33
C SER A 593 26.67 27.34 -24.34
N GLN A 594 25.47 27.78 -23.93
CA GLN A 594 25.30 28.82 -22.92
C GLN A 594 25.76 28.36 -21.52
N ILE A 595 25.50 27.11 -21.12
CA ILE A 595 26.00 26.54 -19.84
C ILE A 595 27.53 26.47 -19.84
N LEU A 596 28.13 26.00 -20.93
CA LEU A 596 29.59 25.95 -21.04
C LEU A 596 30.20 27.35 -20.94
N ALA A 597 29.64 28.32 -21.67
CA ALA A 597 30.04 29.72 -21.59
C ALA A 597 29.90 30.26 -20.16
N LEU A 598 28.78 30.01 -19.47
CA LEU A 598 28.60 30.46 -18.08
C LEU A 598 29.57 29.81 -17.10
N LYS A 599 30.00 28.57 -17.33
CA LYS A 599 31.03 27.91 -16.50
C LYS A 599 32.39 28.56 -16.71
N GLU A 600 32.76 28.84 -17.96
CA GLU A 600 33.97 29.60 -18.28
C GLU A 600 33.92 31.00 -17.66
N MET A 601 32.78 31.68 -17.74
CA MET A 601 32.54 32.98 -17.10
C MET A 601 32.65 32.89 -15.57
N ARG A 602 32.13 31.83 -14.95
CA ARG A 602 32.28 31.58 -13.51
C ARG A 602 33.73 31.33 -13.14
N SER A 603 34.44 30.48 -13.86
CA SER A 603 35.87 30.22 -13.62
C SER A 603 36.68 31.51 -13.75
N ALA A 604 36.42 32.32 -14.79
CA ALA A 604 37.06 33.61 -14.99
C ALA A 604 36.73 34.60 -13.86
N LEU A 605 35.46 34.70 -13.44
CA LEU A 605 35.03 35.58 -12.35
C LEU A 605 35.60 35.12 -10.99
N GLN A 606 35.63 33.82 -10.73
CA GLN A 606 36.20 33.25 -9.51
C GLN A 606 37.71 33.48 -9.43
N GLU A 607 38.44 33.38 -10.54
CA GLU A 607 39.87 33.71 -10.60
C GLU A 607 40.12 35.17 -10.21
N VAL A 608 39.25 36.08 -10.65
CA VAL A 608 39.30 37.51 -10.30
C VAL A 608 38.92 37.75 -8.83
N ILE A 609 37.89 37.08 -8.33
CA ILE A 609 37.43 37.17 -6.94
C ILE A 609 38.47 36.60 -5.96
N GLN A 610 39.14 35.50 -6.30
CA GLN A 610 40.22 34.91 -5.49
C GLN A 610 41.44 35.83 -5.40
N ARG A 611 41.70 36.63 -6.44
CA ARG A 611 42.74 37.67 -6.45
C ARG A 611 42.30 38.97 -5.76
N THR A 612 41.02 39.08 -5.38
CA THR A 612 40.48 40.29 -4.76
C THR A 612 40.71 40.27 -3.26
N SER A 613 41.43 41.28 -2.75
CA SER A 613 41.62 41.45 -1.32
C SER A 613 40.27 41.69 -0.63
N ARG A 614 39.97 40.87 0.39
CA ARG A 614 38.75 41.00 1.21
C ARG A 614 38.91 41.99 2.37
N HIS A 615 40.13 42.45 2.61
CA HIS A 615 40.44 43.47 3.61
C HIS A 615 41.23 44.59 2.93
N VAL A 616 40.52 45.62 2.54
CA VAL A 616 41.07 46.78 1.84
C VAL A 616 41.36 47.83 2.90
N VAL A 617 42.64 48.04 3.21
CA VAL A 617 43.11 49.01 4.21
C VAL A 617 43.75 50.26 3.60
N THR A 618 43.93 50.29 2.27
CA THR A 618 44.47 51.40 1.48
C THR A 618 43.68 51.61 0.19
N ASP A 619 44.08 52.58 -0.63
CA ASP A 619 43.68 52.64 -2.05
C ASP A 619 43.93 51.28 -2.72
N TYR A 620 42.92 50.79 -3.42
CA TYR A 620 42.86 49.45 -3.97
C TYR A 620 41.97 49.42 -5.21
N VAL A 621 42.56 49.23 -6.38
CA VAL A 621 41.78 49.05 -7.61
C VAL A 621 41.32 47.60 -7.66
N PHE A 622 40.01 47.38 -7.69
CA PHE A 622 39.48 46.03 -7.84
C PHE A 622 39.88 45.45 -9.19
N PRO A 623 40.33 44.19 -9.26
CA PRO A 623 40.79 43.60 -10.51
C PRO A 623 39.62 43.51 -11.50
N THR A 624 39.77 44.15 -12.66
CA THR A 624 38.75 44.16 -13.74
C THR A 624 39.16 43.33 -14.95
N ASN A 625 40.44 42.94 -15.05
CA ASN A 625 40.98 42.22 -16.19
C ASN A 625 40.91 40.70 -15.97
N THR A 626 40.55 39.97 -17.02
CA THR A 626 40.56 38.50 -17.02
C THR A 626 41.48 38.00 -18.12
N ALA A 627 41.96 36.75 -18.02
CA ALA A 627 42.66 36.10 -19.14
C ALA A 627 41.71 35.67 -20.29
N PHE A 628 40.42 35.98 -20.17
CA PHE A 628 39.34 35.57 -21.07
C PHE A 628 38.74 36.79 -21.78
N ASP A 629 38.07 36.57 -22.90
CA ASP A 629 37.48 37.62 -23.76
C ASP A 629 36.26 38.31 -23.11
N GLY A 630 36.51 39.14 -22.09
CA GLY A 630 35.52 39.88 -21.31
C GLY A 630 36.12 40.64 -20.12
N THR A 631 35.40 41.63 -19.60
CA THR A 631 35.84 42.50 -18.50
C THR A 631 34.95 42.31 -17.28
N VAL A 632 35.53 42.18 -16.07
CA VAL A 632 34.77 42.15 -14.82
C VAL A 632 34.42 43.57 -14.40
N ALA A 633 33.14 43.80 -14.15
CA ALA A 633 32.65 45.05 -13.56
C ALA A 633 32.27 44.83 -12.10
N TRP A 634 32.70 45.76 -11.25
CA TRP A 634 32.40 45.78 -9.82
C TRP A 634 31.38 46.87 -9.52
N ARG A 635 30.40 46.57 -8.68
CA ARG A 635 29.44 47.55 -8.17
C ARG A 635 29.16 47.31 -6.70
N PHE A 636 28.79 48.36 -5.98
CA PHE A 636 28.20 48.19 -4.65
C PHE A 636 26.84 47.49 -4.78
N LYS A 637 26.58 46.49 -3.93
CA LYS A 637 25.25 45.89 -3.83
C LYS A 637 24.23 46.93 -3.37
N ASN A 638 24.61 47.77 -2.41
CA ASN A 638 23.87 48.95 -1.99
C ASN A 638 24.67 50.21 -2.35
N PRO A 639 24.25 51.00 -3.36
CA PRO A 639 24.96 52.20 -3.78
C PRO A 639 25.19 53.24 -2.67
N ASN A 640 24.35 53.25 -1.63
CA ASN A 640 24.46 54.17 -0.49
C ASN A 640 25.62 53.83 0.48
N GLU A 641 26.32 52.72 0.26
CA GLU A 641 27.47 52.27 1.08
C GLU A 641 28.81 52.52 0.36
N ALA A 642 28.84 53.37 -0.66
CA ALA A 642 30.06 53.70 -1.39
C ALA A 642 31.08 54.43 -0.50
N VAL A 643 32.11 53.70 -0.07
CA VAL A 643 33.24 54.22 0.74
C VAL A 643 34.57 54.17 -0.01
N HIS A 644 34.53 53.69 -1.25
CA HIS A 644 35.68 53.43 -2.11
C HIS A 644 35.26 53.63 -3.57
N ASP A 645 36.09 54.31 -4.35
CA ASP A 645 35.89 54.41 -5.79
C ASP A 645 36.35 53.10 -6.43
N LEU A 646 35.41 52.30 -6.92
CA LEU A 646 35.69 50.98 -7.51
C LEU A 646 36.43 51.07 -8.85
N VAL A 647 36.48 52.26 -9.47
CA VAL A 647 37.13 52.50 -10.77
C VAL A 647 38.53 53.06 -10.57
N SER A 648 38.69 54.14 -9.79
CA SER A 648 40.01 54.72 -9.53
C SER A 648 40.79 53.98 -8.45
N GLY A 649 40.12 53.12 -7.67
CA GLY A 649 40.66 52.47 -6.48
C GLY A 649 40.89 53.42 -5.32
N THR A 650 40.49 54.68 -5.44
CA THR A 650 40.70 55.70 -4.43
C THR A 650 39.72 55.52 -3.29
N ARG A 651 40.24 55.43 -2.08
CA ARG A 651 39.41 55.43 -0.88
C ARG A 651 38.69 56.77 -0.73
N LEU A 652 37.39 56.71 -0.50
CA LEU A 652 36.58 57.91 -0.29
C LEU A 652 36.45 58.26 1.21
N LYS A 653 36.58 57.26 2.09
CA LYS A 653 36.45 57.41 3.55
C LYS A 653 37.47 56.55 4.32
N GLU A 654 38.17 57.13 5.30
CA GLU A 654 39.07 56.39 6.21
C GLU A 654 38.31 55.84 7.41
N ILE A 655 38.07 54.52 7.43
CA ILE A 655 37.24 53.89 8.45
C ILE A 655 38.12 53.17 9.46
N LEU A 656 38.17 53.67 10.69
CA LEU A 656 39.04 53.12 11.74
C LEU A 656 38.56 51.75 12.24
N SER A 657 37.24 51.50 12.25
CA SER A 657 36.65 50.21 12.64
C SER A 657 36.37 49.33 11.43
N ALA A 658 36.25 48.01 11.64
CA ALA A 658 35.77 47.08 10.63
C ALA A 658 34.46 47.59 10.01
N TYR A 659 34.43 47.63 8.68
CA TYR A 659 33.33 48.15 7.89
C TYR A 659 33.11 47.26 6.67
N PRO A 660 32.31 46.19 6.82
CA PRO A 660 32.02 45.27 5.74
C PRO A 660 31.04 45.90 4.76
N VAL A 661 31.40 45.87 3.48
CA VAL A 661 30.55 46.32 2.38
C VAL A 661 30.45 45.19 1.37
N THR A 662 29.25 44.95 0.84
CA THR A 662 29.03 43.91 -0.17
C THR A 662 29.15 44.51 -1.56
N LEU A 663 30.07 43.99 -2.35
CA LEU A 663 30.20 44.27 -3.77
C LEU A 663 29.56 43.14 -4.59
N VAL A 664 29.15 43.46 -5.81
CA VAL A 664 28.76 42.48 -6.83
C VAL A 664 29.80 42.57 -7.93
N ALA A 665 30.47 41.44 -8.18
CA ALA A 665 31.33 41.27 -9.34
C ALA A 665 30.48 40.68 -10.46
N SER A 666 30.57 41.25 -11.66
CA SER A 666 29.76 40.84 -12.82
C SER A 666 30.65 40.61 -14.03
N PHE A 667 30.42 39.53 -14.75
CA PHE A 667 31.06 39.20 -16.01
C PHE A 667 29.99 39.06 -17.08
N ALA A 668 30.09 39.85 -18.15
CA ALA A 668 29.12 39.84 -19.24
C ALA A 668 29.80 39.48 -20.57
N LYS A 669 29.22 38.54 -21.31
CA LYS A 669 29.70 38.08 -22.62
C LYS A 669 28.54 37.52 -23.44
N ASP A 670 28.42 37.92 -24.71
CA ASP A 670 27.44 37.37 -25.68
C ASP A 670 26.00 37.22 -25.15
N ASN A 671 25.43 38.31 -24.58
CA ASN A 671 24.10 38.38 -23.93
C ASN A 671 23.93 37.54 -22.65
N LEU A 672 24.98 36.92 -22.14
CA LEU A 672 24.99 36.24 -20.83
C LEU A 672 25.63 37.16 -19.78
N VAL A 673 25.09 37.11 -18.56
CA VAL A 673 25.64 37.82 -17.40
C VAL A 673 25.76 36.83 -16.25
N TYR A 674 26.96 36.72 -15.68
CA TYR A 674 27.21 35.97 -14.45
C TYR A 674 27.63 36.96 -13.35
N GLU A 675 26.97 36.90 -12.19
CA GLU A 675 27.23 37.77 -11.04
C GLU A 675 27.56 36.96 -9.79
N GLU A 676 28.44 37.48 -8.93
CA GLU A 676 28.79 36.90 -7.63
C GLU A 676 28.98 37.99 -6.57
N GLU A 677 28.47 37.76 -5.36
CA GLU A 677 28.59 38.70 -4.24
C GLU A 677 29.89 38.52 -3.46
N VAL A 678 30.53 39.64 -3.15
CA VAL A 678 31.86 39.70 -2.53
C VAL A 678 31.81 40.67 -1.36
N VAL A 679 31.81 40.15 -0.13
CA VAL A 679 31.98 40.98 1.07
C VAL A 679 33.42 41.43 1.20
N VAL A 680 33.64 42.74 1.35
CA VAL A 680 34.94 43.39 1.51
C VAL A 680 34.91 44.31 2.73
N ASN A 681 35.88 44.16 3.63
CA ASN A 681 36.09 45.06 4.76
C ASN A 681 36.95 46.24 4.33
N PHE A 682 36.42 47.46 4.40
CA PHE A 682 37.17 48.69 4.12
C PHE A 682 37.77 49.35 5.38
N GLY A 683 37.54 48.75 6.55
CA GLY A 683 38.01 49.24 7.84
C GLY A 683 39.46 48.89 8.17
N ILE A 684 40.11 49.70 9.00
CA ILE A 684 41.50 49.51 9.45
C ILE A 684 41.63 48.33 10.44
N THR A 685 40.63 48.07 11.28
CA THR A 685 40.58 46.86 12.11
C THR A 685 40.05 45.64 11.33
N LYS A 686 40.57 44.46 11.68
CA LYS A 686 40.05 43.18 11.18
C LYS A 686 38.90 42.67 12.04
N VAL A 687 38.17 41.67 11.52
CA VAL A 687 37.13 40.96 12.27
C VAL A 687 37.72 40.38 13.56
N GLY A 688 37.10 40.68 14.71
CA GLY A 688 37.53 40.24 16.04
C GLY A 688 38.35 41.25 16.85
N GLU A 689 38.74 42.39 16.26
CA GLU A 689 39.39 43.49 16.99
C GLU A 689 38.38 44.53 17.48
N THR A 690 38.60 45.05 18.69
CA THR A 690 37.78 46.09 19.32
C THR A 690 38.49 47.45 19.22
N PRO A 691 37.97 48.41 18.44
CA PRO A 691 38.53 49.76 18.37
C PRO A 691 38.09 50.56 19.60
N LEU A 692 39.02 51.27 20.21
CA LEU A 692 38.80 51.81 21.55
C LEU A 692 38.52 53.32 21.61
N PHE A 693 38.62 54.06 20.52
CA PHE A 693 38.63 55.52 20.58
C PHE A 693 37.34 56.21 20.10
N TYR A 694 36.26 56.19 20.89
CA TYR A 694 35.06 57.01 20.61
C TYR A 694 34.36 57.48 21.89
N ARG A 695 34.24 58.82 22.06
CA ARG A 695 33.59 59.49 23.20
C ARG A 695 32.05 59.62 23.05
N ASN A 696 31.48 59.19 21.93
CA ASN A 696 30.04 59.27 21.68
C ASN A 696 29.42 57.88 21.49
N PRO A 697 28.23 57.59 22.04
CA PRO A 697 27.52 56.35 21.73
C PRO A 697 27.29 56.25 20.22
N PRO A 698 27.34 55.04 19.62
CA PRO A 698 27.22 54.84 18.18
C PRO A 698 26.00 55.50 17.50
N SER A 699 24.98 55.89 18.27
CA SER A 699 23.76 56.56 17.82
C SER A 699 23.84 58.09 17.71
N SER A 700 24.93 58.72 18.18
CA SER A 700 25.06 60.19 18.27
C SER A 700 26.10 60.80 17.33
N MET A 701 26.63 60.00 16.42
CA MET A 701 27.41 60.46 15.27
C MET A 701 26.55 60.27 14.03
N THR A 702 26.37 61.33 13.23
CA THR A 702 25.69 61.20 11.94
C THR A 702 26.44 60.22 11.06
N LYS A 703 25.69 59.49 10.24
CA LYS A 703 26.17 58.35 9.43
C LYS A 703 27.22 58.74 8.36
N ASP A 704 27.59 60.01 8.27
CA ASP A 704 28.54 60.59 7.33
C ASP A 704 29.28 61.77 7.98
N GLU A 705 30.56 61.61 8.33
CA GLU A 705 31.62 62.64 8.38
C GLU A 705 32.98 61.89 8.24
N GLU A 706 33.56 61.64 7.06
CA GLU A 706 34.02 62.50 5.93
C GLU A 706 35.40 63.14 6.22
N GLY A 707 36.47 62.82 5.46
CA GLY A 707 36.97 63.65 4.35
C GLY A 707 38.42 64.13 4.61
N PRO A 708 39.17 64.63 3.59
CA PRO A 708 40.52 65.19 3.79
C PRO A 708 40.48 66.55 4.52
N TYR A 709 41.47 66.78 5.39
CA TYR A 709 41.65 67.89 6.34
C TYR A 709 41.20 69.29 5.86
N ASN A 710 40.19 69.87 6.53
CA ASN A 710 39.95 71.32 6.60
C ASN A 710 39.57 71.75 8.04
N GLU A 711 40.18 72.85 8.48
CA GLU A 711 40.65 73.09 9.88
C GLU A 711 39.64 73.41 10.99
N ALA A 712 38.35 73.05 10.92
CA ALA A 712 37.39 73.62 11.89
C ALA A 712 36.67 72.67 12.86
N SER A 713 36.65 71.34 12.67
CA SER A 713 35.82 70.49 13.57
C SER A 713 36.15 68.99 13.68
N HIS A 714 37.18 68.47 13.02
CA HIS A 714 37.41 67.01 12.92
C HIS A 714 38.59 66.55 13.77
N ILE A 715 38.46 65.39 14.42
CA ILE A 715 39.54 64.73 15.17
C ILE A 715 40.25 63.77 14.21
N GLY A 716 41.24 64.23 13.46
CA GLY A 716 42.03 63.35 12.58
C GLY A 716 42.77 62.23 13.34
N TRP A 717 43.34 61.26 12.63
CA TRP A 717 44.16 60.17 13.19
C TRP A 717 45.67 60.40 12.94
N SER A 718 46.53 60.05 13.91
CA SER A 718 47.98 60.29 13.86
C SER A 718 48.80 59.27 13.07
N GLY A 719 48.16 58.21 12.54
CA GLY A 719 48.87 57.08 11.94
C GLY A 719 49.45 56.09 12.96
N LYS A 720 49.40 56.43 14.26
CA LYS A 720 49.94 55.60 15.35
C LYS A 720 48.84 54.79 16.02
N VAL A 721 49.18 53.55 16.37
CA VAL A 721 48.31 52.66 17.14
C VAL A 721 49.05 52.02 18.30
N LEU A 722 48.32 51.78 19.38
CA LEU A 722 48.73 50.88 20.45
C LEU A 722 47.81 49.67 20.44
N ARG A 723 48.37 48.47 20.56
CA ARG A 723 47.59 47.23 20.64
C ARG A 723 47.82 46.55 21.98
N LEU A 724 46.72 46.13 22.59
CA LEU A 724 46.70 45.35 23.82
C LEU A 724 45.64 44.25 23.66
N ASN A 725 46.08 43.00 23.49
CA ASN A 725 45.22 41.88 23.13
C ASN A 725 44.41 42.17 21.84
N ASN A 726 43.10 41.93 21.84
CA ASN A 726 42.21 42.24 20.72
C ASN A 726 41.79 43.72 20.66
N TYR A 727 42.29 44.56 21.56
CA TYR A 727 41.95 45.97 21.61
C TYR A 727 42.95 46.83 20.85
N VAL A 728 42.42 47.74 20.03
CA VAL A 728 43.21 48.65 19.18
C VAL A 728 42.92 50.09 19.57
N PHE A 729 43.96 50.78 20.01
CA PHE A 729 43.91 52.17 20.41
C PHE A 729 44.46 53.03 19.27
N PHE A 730 43.61 53.86 18.69
CA PHE A 730 44.01 54.84 17.68
C PHE A 730 44.35 56.15 18.37
N ILE A 731 45.55 56.68 18.10
CA ILE A 731 45.97 57.97 18.66
C ILE A 731 45.51 59.09 17.72
N ALA A 732 44.73 60.04 18.21
CA ALA A 732 44.29 61.19 17.43
C ALA A 732 45.48 62.02 16.90
N GLN A 733 45.32 62.69 15.76
CA GLN A 733 46.37 63.36 14.98
C GLN A 733 47.21 64.37 15.77
N ASN A 734 46.66 64.94 16.83
CA ASN A 734 47.35 65.92 17.70
C ASN A 734 47.62 65.40 19.12
N ASN A 735 47.46 64.08 19.34
CA ASN A 735 47.64 63.45 20.66
C ASN A 735 48.83 62.47 20.68
N TYR A 736 49.64 62.41 19.62
CA TYR A 736 50.97 61.83 19.65
C TYR A 736 52.01 62.95 19.74
N LEU A 737 52.75 63.03 20.84
CA LEU A 737 53.62 64.15 21.17
C LEU A 737 55.06 63.66 21.39
N PRO A 738 55.95 63.73 20.39
CA PRO A 738 57.36 63.44 20.59
C PRO A 738 57.98 64.51 21.49
N LEU A 739 58.58 64.07 22.59
CA LEU A 739 59.27 64.90 23.56
C LEU A 739 60.75 64.99 23.20
N THR A 740 61.21 66.20 22.96
CA THR A 740 62.62 66.52 22.69
C THR A 740 63.30 67.22 23.89
N SER A 741 62.54 67.59 24.92
CA SER A 741 63.01 68.18 26.18
C SER A 741 62.01 67.91 27.31
N SER A 742 62.31 68.36 28.52
CA SER A 742 61.37 68.35 29.67
C SER A 742 60.18 69.32 29.53
N ASP A 743 60.14 70.14 28.47
CA ASP A 743 59.01 71.03 28.21
C ASP A 743 57.87 70.25 27.54
N VAL A 744 56.80 70.01 28.29
CA VAL A 744 55.70 69.16 27.84
C VAL A 744 54.65 69.96 27.05
N PRO A 745 54.30 69.56 25.82
CA PRO A 745 53.21 70.18 25.08
C PRO A 745 51.84 69.89 25.73
N GLY A 746 50.96 70.90 25.70
CA GLY A 746 49.60 70.78 26.23
C GLY A 746 48.76 69.75 25.47
N THR A 747 47.85 69.08 26.20
CA THR A 747 46.99 68.03 25.66
C THR A 747 45.78 68.59 24.91
N TYR A 748 45.45 68.01 23.74
CA TYR A 748 44.21 68.31 23.00
C TYR A 748 43.08 67.34 23.43
N TRP A 749 42.13 67.83 24.23
CA TRP A 749 41.18 67.01 25.02
C TRP A 749 39.92 66.51 24.31
N VAL A 750 39.91 66.53 22.99
CA VAL A 750 38.87 65.86 22.18
C VAL A 750 39.00 64.33 22.22
N SER A 751 40.11 63.84 22.75
CA SER A 751 40.62 62.48 22.65
C SER A 751 40.89 61.94 24.08
N CYS A 752 40.29 60.79 24.45
CA CYS A 752 40.39 60.18 25.80
C CYS A 752 41.79 59.69 26.19
N ALA A 753 42.80 59.78 25.31
CA ALA A 753 44.19 59.42 25.59
C ALA A 753 45.20 60.29 24.83
N THR A 754 46.39 60.46 25.39
CA THR A 754 47.53 61.16 24.78
C THR A 754 48.78 60.34 24.99
N LEU A 755 49.61 60.25 23.95
CA LEU A 755 50.83 59.47 23.94
C LEU A 755 52.03 60.40 23.78
N TYR A 756 52.86 60.49 24.81
CA TYR A 756 54.14 61.18 24.74
C TYR A 756 55.25 60.18 24.46
N HIS A 757 56.21 60.56 23.62
CA HIS A 757 57.32 59.69 23.26
C HIS A 757 58.64 60.37 23.55
N ASN A 758 59.47 59.82 24.44
CA ASN A 758 60.83 60.33 24.60
C ASN A 758 61.68 59.91 23.39
N VAL A 759 61.85 60.82 22.44
CA VAL A 759 62.66 60.59 21.23
C VAL A 759 64.13 60.99 21.41
N THR A 760 64.55 61.35 22.62
CA THR A 760 65.93 61.74 22.94
C THR A 760 66.76 60.56 23.43
N GLU A 761 68.08 60.71 23.39
CA GLU A 761 69.03 59.73 23.93
C GLU A 761 69.24 59.84 25.46
N SER A 762 68.53 60.75 26.13
CA SER A 762 68.62 61.01 27.57
C SER A 762 67.29 60.82 28.30
N ASP A 763 67.34 60.60 29.61
CA ASP A 763 66.14 60.59 30.46
C ASP A 763 65.48 61.97 30.45
N ILE A 764 64.17 62.01 30.18
CA ILE A 764 63.35 63.20 30.34
C ILE A 764 62.56 63.06 31.63
N VAL A 765 62.73 64.02 32.54
CA VAL A 765 61.93 64.12 33.77
C VAL A 765 60.90 65.22 33.58
N ILE A 766 59.63 64.89 33.75
CA ILE A 766 58.49 65.81 33.64
C ILE A 766 57.67 65.76 34.92
N ARG A 767 56.98 66.85 35.25
CA ARG A 767 56.01 66.83 36.33
C ARG A 767 54.65 66.37 35.78
N ALA A 768 53.99 65.46 36.49
CA ALA A 768 52.70 64.87 36.15
C ALA A 768 51.65 65.91 35.70
N GLY A 769 51.55 67.03 36.41
CA GLY A 769 50.63 68.13 36.12
C GLY A 769 50.99 68.99 34.90
N ASP A 770 52.24 68.95 34.41
CA ASP A 770 52.67 69.76 33.25
C ASP A 770 52.08 69.25 31.94
N THR A 771 51.73 67.97 31.89
CA THR A 771 51.02 67.35 30.75
C THR A 771 49.54 67.79 30.69
N ALA A 772 49.02 68.38 31.77
CA ALA A 772 47.60 68.58 32.07
C ALA A 772 46.78 67.28 32.25
N ILE A 773 47.42 66.11 32.36
CA ILE A 773 46.74 64.79 32.28
C ILE A 773 46.49 64.15 33.64
N ILE A 774 47.30 64.50 34.64
CA ILE A 774 47.11 64.04 36.01
C ILE A 774 46.55 65.24 36.79
N THR A 775 45.24 65.19 36.97
CA THR A 775 44.51 66.10 37.88
C THR A 775 44.15 65.34 39.15
N ASP A 776 43.83 66.04 40.22
CA ASP A 776 43.35 65.42 41.47
C ASP A 776 41.93 64.81 41.34
N ILE A 777 41.34 64.85 40.13
CA ILE A 777 39.99 64.36 39.81
C ILE A 777 40.01 62.85 39.53
N ALA A 778 38.99 62.12 40.00
CA ALA A 778 38.82 60.70 39.71
C ALA A 778 38.59 60.43 38.20
N GLY A 779 39.26 59.39 37.67
CA GLY A 779 39.11 58.96 36.27
C GLY A 779 40.32 59.21 35.38
N TYR A 780 41.54 59.34 35.92
CA TYR A 780 42.77 59.49 35.12
C TYR A 780 43.84 58.49 35.58
N GLY A 781 44.74 58.15 34.68
CA GLY A 781 45.93 57.35 34.97
C GLY A 781 46.89 57.31 33.78
N TYR A 782 48.06 56.71 33.98
CA TYR A 782 49.07 56.59 32.93
C TYR A 782 49.86 55.29 32.97
N LEU A 783 50.35 54.90 31.80
CA LEU A 783 51.32 53.82 31.59
C LEU A 783 52.61 54.41 31.06
N ILE A 784 53.75 53.92 31.57
CA ILE A 784 55.03 54.08 30.89
C ILE A 784 55.35 52.76 30.22
N ILE A 785 55.50 52.79 28.91
CA ILE A 785 55.86 51.65 28.07
C ILE A 785 57.34 51.80 27.74
N ASP A 786 58.12 50.77 28.04
CA ASP A 786 59.54 50.76 27.74
C ASP A 786 59.82 50.61 26.23
N ALA A 787 61.09 50.76 25.85
CA ALA A 787 61.53 50.64 24.46
C ALA A 787 61.25 49.26 23.83
N ASN A 788 60.98 48.22 24.64
CA ASN A 788 60.63 46.89 24.16
C ASN A 788 59.11 46.69 24.07
N GLY A 789 58.31 47.73 24.27
CA GLY A 789 56.85 47.65 24.27
C GLY A 789 56.28 46.99 25.52
N SER A 790 56.99 46.94 26.64
CA SER A 790 56.46 46.40 27.90
C SER A 790 56.09 47.53 28.87
N VAL A 791 54.96 47.39 29.55
CA VAL A 791 54.56 48.33 30.60
C VAL A 791 55.57 48.29 31.74
N ARG A 792 56.34 49.36 31.92
CA ARG A 792 57.29 49.54 33.03
C ARG A 792 56.61 50.12 34.26
N VAL A 793 55.65 51.01 34.06
CA VAL A 793 54.88 51.63 35.14
C VAL A 793 53.42 51.63 34.73
N SER A 794 52.56 51.19 35.64
CA SER A 794 51.13 51.48 35.59
C SER A 794 50.76 52.22 36.87
N SER A 795 50.11 53.37 36.72
CA SER A 795 49.81 54.21 37.87
C SER A 795 48.47 54.93 37.73
N LEU A 796 47.75 54.93 38.85
CA LEU A 796 46.60 55.80 39.11
C LEU A 796 47.01 57.03 39.95
N ASP A 797 48.31 57.30 40.11
CA ASP A 797 48.81 58.43 40.89
C ASP A 797 48.19 59.74 40.39
N ARG A 798 47.64 60.48 41.34
CA ARG A 798 46.85 61.70 41.14
C ARG A 798 47.57 62.93 41.64
N ASP A 799 48.79 62.80 42.15
CA ASP A 799 49.58 63.95 42.55
C ASP A 799 50.05 64.71 41.29
N PRO A 800 49.51 65.92 41.01
CA PRO A 800 49.98 66.71 39.88
C PRO A 800 51.45 67.14 40.05
N ASN A 801 52.06 66.97 41.24
CA ASN A 801 53.48 67.23 41.47
C ASN A 801 54.38 66.00 41.35
N ALA A 802 53.84 64.81 41.09
CA ALA A 802 54.64 63.61 40.90
C ALA A 802 55.63 63.78 39.73
N MET A 803 56.90 63.43 39.95
CA MET A 803 57.92 63.49 38.89
C MET A 803 57.94 62.18 38.12
N ILE A 804 57.67 62.25 36.82
CA ILE A 804 57.68 61.12 35.89
C ILE A 804 58.98 61.15 35.11
N THR A 805 59.78 60.09 35.21
CA THR A 805 61.00 59.92 34.40
C THR A 805 60.73 58.96 33.24
N LEU A 806 60.88 59.45 32.02
CA LEU A 806 60.85 58.66 30.78
C LEU A 806 62.29 58.45 30.28
N LYS A 807 62.71 57.19 30.16
CA LYS A 807 64.01 56.84 29.57
C LYS A 807 63.97 57.01 28.04
N PRO A 808 65.13 56.99 27.37
CA PRO A 808 65.19 57.04 25.91
C PRO A 808 64.26 56.00 25.27
N ASN A 809 63.49 56.43 24.27
CA ASN A 809 62.54 55.63 23.51
C ASN A 809 61.37 55.03 24.31
N GLU A 810 61.13 55.53 25.54
CA GLU A 810 59.94 55.15 26.30
C GLU A 810 58.74 56.02 25.91
N LEU A 811 57.56 55.42 26.02
CA LEU A 811 56.28 56.07 25.76
C LEU A 811 55.53 56.27 27.07
N LEU A 812 54.95 57.45 27.26
CA LEU A 812 53.96 57.72 28.29
C LEU A 812 52.58 57.76 27.63
N LEU A 813 51.79 56.71 27.84
CA LEU A 813 50.37 56.74 27.50
C LEU A 813 49.60 57.26 28.70
N ALA A 814 48.93 58.38 28.53
CA ALA A 814 48.16 58.99 29.59
C ALA A 814 46.68 59.02 29.17
N VAL A 815 45.80 58.47 30.00
CA VAL A 815 44.42 58.11 29.64
C VAL A 815 43.44 58.68 30.66
N ARG A 816 42.30 59.13 30.14
CA ARG A 816 41.15 59.59 30.93
C ARG A 816 39.97 58.64 30.76
N TYR A 817 39.53 58.07 31.87
CA TYR A 817 38.28 57.32 32.05
C TYR A 817 37.13 58.30 32.33
N LEU A 818 36.60 58.89 31.26
CA LEU A 818 35.39 59.72 31.29
C LEU A 818 34.14 58.85 31.11
N ASP A 819 33.64 58.22 32.18
CA ASP A 819 32.20 58.20 32.46
C ASP A 819 31.90 57.29 33.66
N SER A 820 31.17 57.82 34.65
CA SER A 820 30.48 56.98 35.63
C SER A 820 29.11 56.50 35.13
N GLN A 821 28.68 56.88 33.91
CA GLN A 821 27.40 56.49 33.32
C GLN A 821 27.47 55.36 32.27
N LEU A 822 28.66 54.89 31.89
CA LEU A 822 28.81 53.72 31.03
C LEU A 822 28.66 52.45 31.87
N THR A 823 27.55 51.71 31.69
CA THR A 823 27.22 50.50 32.45
C THR A 823 28.15 49.31 32.19
N ASN A 824 29.04 49.40 31.20
CA ASN A 824 30.15 48.47 30.95
C ASN A 824 31.38 49.30 30.54
N PRO A 825 32.46 49.35 31.33
CA PRO A 825 33.65 50.09 30.94
C PRO A 825 34.24 49.48 29.66
N VAL A 826 34.38 50.31 28.62
CA VAL A 826 34.87 49.92 27.28
C VAL A 826 36.35 49.48 27.31
N PHE A 827 37.04 49.73 28.42
CA PHE A 827 38.46 49.44 28.61
C PHE A 827 38.69 48.70 29.93
N VAL A 828 39.76 47.91 29.93
CA VAL A 828 40.40 47.44 31.17
C VAL A 828 41.02 48.66 31.88
N PRO A 829 40.66 48.95 33.15
CA PRO A 829 41.29 50.04 33.91
C PRO A 829 42.82 49.92 33.96
N ILE A 830 43.53 51.04 34.03
CA ILE A 830 45.00 51.05 33.91
C ILE A 830 45.68 50.26 35.03
N ASP A 831 45.08 50.25 36.22
CA ASP A 831 45.49 49.46 37.39
C ASP A 831 45.28 47.96 37.22
N LYS A 832 44.54 47.54 36.19
CA LYS A 832 44.42 46.14 35.77
C LYS A 832 45.40 45.76 34.66
N VAL A 833 46.16 46.71 34.13
CA VAL A 833 47.29 46.45 33.23
C VAL A 833 48.53 46.26 34.08
N GLU A 834 49.01 45.03 34.19
CA GLU A 834 50.15 44.68 35.03
C GLU A 834 51.47 45.22 34.45
N VAL A 835 52.40 45.59 35.33
CA VAL A 835 53.79 45.85 34.94
C VAL A 835 54.35 44.59 34.29
N GLY A 836 54.94 44.73 33.10
CA GLY A 836 55.39 43.64 32.24
C GLY A 836 54.45 43.34 31.06
N THR A 837 53.19 43.80 31.10
CA THR A 837 52.23 43.60 30.01
C THR A 837 52.80 44.15 28.69
N LYS A 838 52.76 43.33 27.63
CA LYS A 838 53.19 43.74 26.30
C LYS A 838 52.13 44.61 25.63
N ILE A 839 52.54 45.78 25.17
CA ILE A 839 51.77 46.71 24.36
C ILE A 839 52.59 46.99 23.11
N GLU A 840 52.01 46.68 21.95
CA GLU A 840 52.65 46.96 20.67
C GLU A 840 52.34 48.39 20.28
N PHE A 841 53.36 49.23 20.25
CA PHE A 841 53.30 50.53 19.58
C PHE A 841 53.82 50.37 18.17
N THR A 842 52.97 50.65 17.19
CA THR A 842 53.37 50.54 15.79
C THR A 842 52.93 51.77 15.00
N ASP A 843 53.82 52.18 14.09
CA ASP A 843 53.43 52.99 12.95
C ASP A 843 52.61 52.08 12.05
N TYR A 844 51.32 52.35 11.88
CA TYR A 844 50.44 51.40 11.18
C TYR A 844 50.90 51.19 9.72
N THR A 845 51.58 52.18 9.14
CA THR A 845 52.22 52.09 7.81
C THR A 845 53.39 51.08 7.73
N ALA A 846 53.89 50.56 8.87
CA ALA A 846 55.07 49.70 8.93
C ALA A 846 54.80 48.23 9.33
N LEU A 847 53.56 47.83 9.65
CA LEU A 847 53.20 46.42 9.92
C LEU A 847 52.84 45.67 8.61
N ARG A 848 53.86 45.25 7.86
CA ARG A 848 53.79 44.23 6.81
C ARG A 848 54.55 42.99 7.27
N THR A 849 53.89 41.85 7.47
CA THR A 849 54.59 40.54 7.59
C THR A 849 54.98 40.02 6.21
N ASP A 850 56.21 39.50 6.08
CA ASP A 850 56.82 39.06 4.81
C ASP A 850 56.27 37.69 4.35
N PRO A 851 55.57 37.60 3.20
CA PRO A 851 55.08 36.36 2.62
C PRO A 851 56.17 35.29 2.38
N LEU A 852 57.45 35.68 2.30
CA LEU A 852 58.57 34.78 2.07
C LEU A 852 58.73 33.71 3.16
N THR A 853 58.59 34.09 4.43
CA THR A 853 58.77 33.16 5.56
C THR A 853 57.68 32.08 5.60
N GLN A 854 56.47 32.37 5.11
CA GLN A 854 55.39 31.39 5.04
C GLN A 854 55.62 30.36 3.92
N ALA A 855 56.16 30.81 2.79
CA ALA A 855 56.46 29.94 1.65
C ALA A 855 57.56 28.92 1.94
N GLU A 856 58.61 29.33 2.67
CA GLU A 856 59.75 28.46 3.02
C GLU A 856 59.35 27.22 3.83
N GLN A 857 58.32 27.32 4.67
CA GLN A 857 57.84 26.20 5.49
C GLN A 857 57.15 25.11 4.67
N VAL A 858 56.36 25.50 3.67
CA VAL A 858 55.68 24.56 2.77
C VAL A 858 56.67 23.94 1.79
N MET A 859 57.65 24.70 1.31
CA MET A 859 58.71 24.15 0.47
C MET A 859 59.43 22.99 1.16
N ALA A 860 59.73 23.09 2.47
CA ALA A 860 60.36 22.02 3.23
C ALA A 860 59.53 20.72 3.30
N MET A 861 58.19 20.83 3.38
CA MET A 861 57.30 19.65 3.38
C MET A 861 57.28 18.95 2.02
N ILE A 862 57.27 19.73 0.93
CA ILE A 862 57.30 19.20 -0.44
C ILE A 862 58.65 18.55 -0.75
N ASP A 863 59.75 19.11 -0.25
CA ASP A 863 61.09 18.54 -0.43
C ASP A 863 61.23 17.15 0.22
N ALA A 864 60.51 16.90 1.32
CA ALA A 864 60.53 15.62 2.04
C ALA A 864 59.80 14.47 1.34
N LEU A 865 59.01 14.74 0.29
CA LEU A 865 58.31 13.70 -0.48
C LEU A 865 59.29 12.88 -1.34
N PRO A 866 59.01 11.58 -1.59
CA PRO A 866 59.80 10.78 -2.52
C PRO A 866 59.73 11.35 -3.94
N ASN A 867 60.78 11.12 -4.75
CA ASN A 867 60.78 11.59 -6.14
C ASN A 867 59.76 10.78 -6.96
N PRO A 868 59.12 11.37 -7.98
CA PRO A 868 58.11 10.69 -8.79
C PRO A 868 58.56 9.36 -9.42
N GLU A 869 59.86 9.23 -9.74
CA GLU A 869 60.44 8.02 -10.33
C GLU A 869 60.63 6.86 -9.33
N ASP A 870 60.61 7.15 -8.03
CA ASP A 870 60.73 6.15 -6.95
C ASP A 870 59.36 5.67 -6.43
N ILE A 871 58.25 6.23 -6.94
CA ILE A 871 56.88 5.89 -6.53
C ILE A 871 56.44 4.58 -7.17
N THR A 872 56.01 3.64 -6.33
CA THR A 872 55.47 2.32 -6.70
C THR A 872 54.04 2.15 -6.15
N THR A 873 53.37 1.04 -6.49
CA THR A 873 52.04 0.68 -5.96
C THR A 873 52.01 0.47 -4.44
N GLU A 874 53.17 0.38 -3.78
CA GLU A 874 53.30 0.20 -2.33
C GLU A 874 53.66 1.50 -1.57
N THR A 875 53.77 2.63 -2.28
CA THR A 875 54.18 3.92 -1.67
C THR A 875 53.07 4.48 -0.77
N ASP A 876 53.43 4.90 0.45
CA ASP A 876 52.50 5.57 1.37
C ASP A 876 52.09 6.94 0.84
N VAL A 877 50.78 7.12 0.63
CA VAL A 877 50.18 8.31 0.00
C VAL A 877 49.85 9.41 1.01
N LEU A 878 49.86 9.12 2.33
CA LEU A 878 49.48 10.08 3.36
C LEU A 878 50.38 11.34 3.42
N PRO A 879 51.72 11.25 3.26
CA PRO A 879 52.58 12.44 3.24
C PRO A 879 52.27 13.43 2.09
N PHE A 880 51.81 12.93 0.95
CA PHE A 880 51.42 13.77 -0.20
C PHE A 880 50.19 14.61 0.12
N ALA A 881 49.18 14.01 0.78
CA ALA A 881 47.98 14.71 1.21
C ALA A 881 48.29 15.82 2.24
N LEU A 882 49.17 15.54 3.22
CA LEU A 882 49.56 16.52 4.24
C LEU A 882 50.32 17.72 3.66
N ALA A 883 51.21 17.49 2.67
CA ALA A 883 51.93 18.57 2.00
C ALA A 883 50.99 19.45 1.14
N ARG A 884 49.96 18.84 0.53
CA ARG A 884 48.93 19.56 -0.22
C ARG A 884 48.10 20.46 0.69
N ASP A 885 47.65 19.95 1.83
CA ASP A 885 46.85 20.72 2.79
C ASP A 885 47.62 21.93 3.35
N ALA A 886 48.92 21.75 3.65
CA ALA A 886 49.79 22.83 4.13
C ALA A 886 50.03 23.91 3.05
N TYR A 887 50.19 23.53 1.78
CA TYR A 887 50.27 24.48 0.67
C TYR A 887 48.96 25.26 0.50
N GLU A 888 47.81 24.60 0.58
CA GLU A 888 46.53 25.27 0.38
C GLU A 888 46.19 26.28 1.49
N ALA A 889 46.77 26.11 2.69
CA ALA A 889 46.61 27.02 3.82
C ALA A 889 47.39 28.35 3.71
N LEU A 890 48.27 28.51 2.70
CA LEU A 890 49.06 29.74 2.50
C LEU A 890 48.23 30.91 1.93
N SER A 891 48.69 32.14 2.20
CA SER A 891 48.21 33.34 1.49
C SER A 891 48.64 33.31 0.01
N SER A 892 47.93 34.02 -0.87
CA SER A 892 48.24 34.05 -2.32
C SER A 892 49.67 34.53 -2.61
N GLU A 893 50.14 35.52 -1.84
CA GLU A 893 51.51 36.05 -1.93
C GLU A 893 52.55 35.03 -1.46
N ALA A 894 52.25 34.23 -0.44
CA ALA A 894 53.13 33.15 0.02
C ALA A 894 53.08 31.92 -0.91
N LYS A 895 51.91 31.57 -1.47
CA LYS A 895 51.77 30.50 -2.48
C LYS A 895 52.64 30.77 -3.71
N ALA A 896 52.67 32.03 -4.17
CA ALA A 896 53.50 32.45 -5.30
C ALA A 896 55.02 32.28 -5.07
N LEU A 897 55.44 32.13 -3.81
CA LEU A 897 56.84 31.95 -3.41
C LEU A 897 57.22 30.48 -3.16
N VAL A 898 56.27 29.53 -3.23
CA VAL A 898 56.53 28.08 -3.13
C VAL A 898 57.04 27.55 -4.47
N ALA A 899 58.35 27.45 -4.61
CA ALA A 899 59.00 27.15 -5.89
C ALA A 899 59.01 25.67 -6.31
N ASN A 900 58.74 24.74 -5.39
CA ASN A 900 58.91 23.29 -5.61
C ASN A 900 57.59 22.50 -5.75
N LEU A 901 56.45 23.17 -5.91
CA LEU A 901 55.11 22.55 -6.02
C LEU A 901 55.03 21.43 -7.08
N ALA A 902 55.76 21.58 -8.19
CA ALA A 902 55.81 20.60 -9.26
C ALA A 902 56.21 19.18 -8.78
N LYS A 903 57.02 19.06 -7.72
CA LYS A 903 57.41 17.75 -7.17
C LYS A 903 56.22 17.01 -6.54
N LEU A 904 55.39 17.73 -5.77
CA LEU A 904 54.14 17.22 -5.20
C LEU A 904 53.17 16.80 -6.31
N GLU A 905 52.93 17.67 -7.29
CA GLU A 905 51.99 17.41 -8.40
C GLU A 905 52.43 16.23 -9.29
N ASN A 906 53.73 16.11 -9.55
CA ASN A 906 54.27 15.00 -10.33
C ASN A 906 54.17 13.67 -9.59
N GLY A 907 54.35 13.66 -8.27
CA GLY A 907 54.19 12.46 -7.45
C GLY A 907 52.72 12.00 -7.35
N GLU A 908 51.79 12.94 -7.14
CA GLU A 908 50.35 12.67 -7.17
C GLU A 908 49.90 12.12 -8.53
N ARG A 909 50.48 12.63 -9.64
CA ARG A 909 50.20 12.11 -10.99
C ARG A 909 50.69 10.68 -11.15
N LYS A 910 51.89 10.35 -10.67
CA LYS A 910 52.43 8.99 -10.79
C LYS A 910 51.61 7.95 -10.01
N ILE A 911 51.11 8.31 -8.83
CA ILE A 911 50.21 7.45 -8.03
C ILE A 911 48.94 7.12 -8.83
N ARG A 912 48.33 8.12 -9.48
CA ARG A 912 47.14 7.92 -10.32
C ARG A 912 47.41 7.00 -11.52
N GLU A 913 48.53 7.20 -12.22
CA GLU A 913 48.93 6.34 -13.36
C GLU A 913 49.06 4.86 -12.96
N LEU A 914 49.65 4.57 -11.79
CA LEU A 914 49.84 3.20 -11.30
C LEU A 914 48.51 2.55 -10.88
N GLN A 915 47.59 3.30 -10.29
CA GLN A 915 46.26 2.81 -9.92
C GLN A 915 45.40 2.52 -11.17
N GLU A 916 45.48 3.36 -12.19
CA GLU A 916 44.79 3.17 -13.47
C GLU A 916 45.29 1.93 -14.22
N GLN A 917 46.62 1.72 -14.23
CA GLN A 917 47.21 0.52 -14.83
C GLN A 917 46.72 -0.78 -14.16
N ALA A 918 46.70 -0.83 -12.83
CA ALA A 918 46.25 -2.01 -12.09
C ALA A 918 44.77 -2.34 -12.34
N LEU A 919 43.92 -1.32 -12.50
CA LEU A 919 42.51 -1.49 -12.89
C LEU A 919 42.37 -2.08 -14.29
N ASN A 920 43.14 -1.58 -15.25
CA ASN A 920 43.09 -2.06 -16.63
C ASN A 920 43.54 -3.52 -16.74
N ASP A 921 44.57 -3.92 -15.99
CA ASP A 921 45.04 -5.31 -15.95
C ASP A 921 43.97 -6.25 -15.37
N ALA A 922 43.25 -5.83 -14.31
CA ALA A 922 42.14 -6.61 -13.74
C ALA A 922 41.00 -6.82 -14.74
N LYS A 923 40.63 -5.77 -15.49
CA LYS A 923 39.59 -5.86 -16.54
C LYS A 923 39.95 -6.88 -17.61
N GLN A 924 41.18 -6.83 -18.11
CA GLN A 924 41.64 -7.72 -19.17
C GLN A 924 41.63 -9.19 -18.73
N ASN A 925 41.99 -9.48 -17.49
CA ASN A 925 41.94 -10.84 -16.94
C ASN A 925 40.50 -11.37 -16.85
N ALA A 926 39.56 -10.57 -16.35
CA ALA A 926 38.15 -10.96 -16.24
C ALA A 926 37.49 -11.19 -17.62
N LEU A 927 37.77 -10.34 -18.61
CA LEU A 927 37.29 -10.53 -19.98
C LEU A 927 37.85 -11.82 -20.60
N SER A 928 39.11 -12.14 -20.34
CA SER A 928 39.74 -13.38 -20.82
C SER A 928 39.11 -14.63 -20.21
N GLU A 929 38.55 -14.54 -19.01
CA GLU A 929 37.86 -15.63 -18.33
C GLU A 929 36.46 -15.89 -18.93
N LEU A 930 35.68 -14.84 -19.21
CA LEU A 930 34.39 -14.97 -19.90
C LEU A 930 34.52 -15.59 -21.29
N ASN A 931 35.55 -15.18 -22.04
CA ASN A 931 35.75 -15.67 -23.41
C ASN A 931 36.02 -17.19 -23.48
N ARG A 932 36.40 -17.86 -22.38
CA ARG A 932 36.55 -19.32 -22.35
C ARG A 932 35.23 -20.07 -22.52
N TYR A 933 34.08 -19.44 -22.24
CA TYR A 933 32.76 -20.03 -22.48
C TYR A 933 32.37 -20.02 -23.97
N GLU A 934 33.02 -19.21 -24.81
CA GLU A 934 32.81 -19.28 -26.27
C GLU A 934 33.24 -20.64 -26.83
N ASP A 935 34.26 -21.27 -26.24
CA ASP A 935 34.78 -22.57 -26.66
C ASP A 935 33.82 -23.74 -26.34
N SER A 936 32.88 -23.57 -25.41
CA SER A 936 31.91 -24.60 -25.00
C SER A 936 30.51 -24.43 -25.58
N LEU A 937 30.26 -23.37 -26.37
CA LEU A 937 28.94 -23.06 -26.95
C LEU A 937 28.27 -24.24 -27.68
N SER A 938 29.07 -25.11 -28.30
CA SER A 938 28.55 -26.29 -29.02
C SER A 938 27.82 -27.32 -28.15
N LEU A 939 27.93 -27.23 -26.82
CA LEU A 939 27.21 -28.08 -25.87
C LEU A 939 25.77 -27.60 -25.59
N TYR A 940 25.43 -26.40 -26.05
CA TYR A 940 24.17 -25.70 -25.76
C TYR A 940 23.33 -25.56 -27.02
N SER A 941 22.01 -25.54 -26.87
CA SER A 941 21.09 -25.29 -27.99
C SER A 941 21.33 -23.91 -28.60
N ASP A 942 20.94 -23.70 -29.86
CA ASP A 942 21.14 -22.42 -30.54
C ASP A 942 20.53 -21.23 -29.77
N ALA A 943 19.42 -21.46 -29.06
CA ALA A 943 18.80 -20.49 -28.17
C ALA A 943 19.66 -20.20 -26.93
N ASN A 944 20.16 -21.23 -26.25
CA ASN A 944 21.03 -21.06 -25.10
C ASN A 944 22.41 -20.50 -25.48
N GLN A 945 22.92 -20.78 -26.69
CA GLN A 945 24.11 -20.13 -27.22
C GLN A 945 23.93 -18.61 -27.35
N GLN A 946 22.76 -18.15 -27.81
CA GLN A 946 22.45 -16.72 -27.86
C GLN A 946 22.37 -16.12 -26.45
N ARG A 947 21.77 -16.84 -25.50
CA ARG A 947 21.68 -16.41 -24.10
C ARG A 947 23.06 -16.28 -23.45
N ILE A 948 23.92 -17.28 -23.64
CA ILE A 948 25.31 -17.27 -23.16
C ILE A 948 26.07 -16.07 -23.74
N ARG A 949 25.96 -15.84 -25.06
CA ARG A 949 26.59 -14.67 -25.70
C ARG A 949 26.05 -13.36 -25.13
N GLY A 950 24.75 -13.25 -24.90
CA GLY A 950 24.16 -12.07 -24.27
C GLY A 950 24.69 -11.80 -22.87
N ILE A 951 24.89 -12.85 -22.05
CA ILE A 951 25.47 -12.73 -20.71
C ILE A 951 26.94 -12.28 -20.81
N ILE A 952 27.73 -12.90 -21.69
CA ILE A 952 29.13 -12.53 -21.92
C ILE A 952 29.25 -11.09 -22.39
N ASP A 953 28.47 -10.68 -23.40
CA ASP A 953 28.51 -9.32 -23.97
C ASP A 953 28.13 -8.26 -22.93
N ASN A 954 27.11 -8.54 -22.12
CA ASN A 954 26.67 -7.65 -21.05
C ASN A 954 27.75 -7.53 -19.97
N ALA A 955 28.24 -8.65 -19.46
CA ALA A 955 29.29 -8.68 -18.45
C ALA A 955 30.57 -8.02 -18.96
N ALA A 956 30.93 -8.22 -20.23
CA ALA A 956 32.08 -7.58 -20.86
C ALA A 956 31.93 -6.06 -20.92
N ALA A 957 30.75 -5.55 -21.31
CA ALA A 957 30.47 -4.11 -21.31
C ALA A 957 30.56 -3.52 -19.90
N GLN A 958 30.03 -4.21 -18.90
CA GLN A 958 30.08 -3.78 -17.50
C GLN A 958 31.51 -3.78 -16.95
N ILE A 959 32.29 -4.85 -17.18
CA ILE A 959 33.70 -4.96 -16.78
C ILE A 959 34.52 -3.85 -17.43
N GLN A 960 34.29 -3.55 -18.71
CA GLN A 960 34.99 -2.48 -19.42
C GLN A 960 34.71 -1.11 -18.78
N SER A 961 33.49 -0.88 -18.29
CA SER A 961 33.06 0.36 -17.64
C SER A 961 33.46 0.48 -16.15
N ALA A 962 33.92 -0.60 -15.52
CA ALA A 962 34.23 -0.64 -14.09
C ALA A 962 35.30 0.39 -13.69
N GLN A 963 35.14 1.02 -12.53
CA GLN A 963 36.04 2.08 -12.04
C GLN A 963 36.96 1.59 -10.92
N SER A 964 36.82 0.33 -10.48
CA SER A 964 37.67 -0.28 -9.45
C SER A 964 37.89 -1.78 -9.67
N ILE A 965 38.99 -2.30 -9.14
CA ILE A 965 39.36 -3.73 -9.25
C ILE A 965 38.31 -4.61 -8.54
N THR A 966 37.78 -4.15 -7.41
CA THR A 966 36.70 -4.86 -6.69
C THR A 966 35.42 -4.97 -7.50
N GLN A 967 35.06 -3.93 -8.26
CA GLN A 967 33.92 -4.00 -9.18
C GLN A 967 34.15 -5.03 -10.28
N VAL A 968 35.34 -5.06 -10.88
CA VAL A 968 35.68 -6.06 -11.90
C VAL A 968 35.54 -7.48 -11.36
N GLN A 969 36.00 -7.75 -10.12
CA GLN A 969 35.89 -9.06 -9.47
C GLN A 969 34.44 -9.49 -9.21
N ALA A 970 33.60 -8.60 -8.69
CA ALA A 970 32.19 -8.91 -8.45
C ALA A 970 31.42 -9.18 -9.75
N LEU A 971 31.75 -8.43 -10.81
CA LEU A 971 31.11 -8.57 -12.12
C LEU A 971 31.44 -9.91 -12.79
N ILE A 972 32.69 -10.37 -12.71
CA ILE A 972 33.06 -11.69 -13.26
C ILE A 972 32.43 -12.84 -12.47
N GLU A 973 32.41 -12.77 -11.14
CA GLU A 973 31.77 -13.79 -10.29
C GLU A 973 30.27 -13.93 -10.60
N SER A 974 29.56 -12.81 -10.73
CA SER A 974 28.14 -12.81 -11.08
C SER A 974 27.87 -13.37 -12.47
N ALA A 975 28.72 -13.06 -13.45
CA ALA A 975 28.56 -13.54 -14.81
C ALA A 975 28.80 -15.06 -14.92
N LEU A 976 29.80 -15.58 -14.21
CA LEU A 976 30.09 -17.01 -14.18
C LEU A 976 28.94 -17.82 -13.56
N ALA A 977 28.30 -17.31 -12.49
CA ALA A 977 27.14 -17.96 -11.88
C ALA A 977 25.95 -18.08 -12.85
N LEU A 978 25.67 -17.03 -13.62
CA LEU A 978 24.58 -17.05 -14.61
C LEU A 978 24.84 -18.01 -15.77
N LEU A 979 26.11 -18.23 -16.11
CA LEU A 979 26.52 -19.16 -17.16
C LEU A 979 26.44 -20.62 -16.70
N GLU A 980 26.60 -20.89 -15.39
CA GLU A 980 26.51 -22.23 -14.81
C GLU A 980 25.08 -22.79 -14.80
N ASP A 981 24.07 -21.91 -14.70
CA ASP A 981 22.64 -22.28 -14.64
C ASP A 981 21.99 -22.58 -16.01
N ILE A 982 22.70 -22.41 -17.12
CA ILE A 982 22.15 -22.66 -18.45
C ILE A 982 22.30 -24.16 -18.76
N PRO A 983 21.19 -24.88 -19.05
CA PRO A 983 21.26 -26.31 -19.31
C PRO A 983 21.83 -26.58 -20.70
N THR A 984 22.62 -27.66 -20.78
CA THR A 984 23.12 -28.22 -22.03
C THR A 984 22.02 -28.92 -22.82
N ILE A 985 22.27 -29.22 -24.10
CA ILE A 985 21.31 -29.95 -24.95
C ILE A 985 20.89 -31.29 -24.33
N GLU A 986 21.83 -31.97 -23.66
CA GLU A 986 21.59 -33.25 -22.99
C GLU A 986 20.60 -33.11 -21.83
N GLU A 987 20.76 -32.07 -21.02
CA GLU A 987 19.87 -31.75 -19.89
C GLU A 987 18.49 -31.26 -20.37
N GLU A 988 18.44 -30.41 -21.39
CA GLU A 988 17.18 -29.98 -22.02
C GLU A 988 16.37 -31.17 -22.56
N THR A 989 17.07 -32.14 -23.17
CA THR A 989 16.44 -33.36 -23.69
C THR A 989 15.92 -34.25 -22.56
N ALA A 990 16.66 -34.34 -21.44
CA ALA A 990 16.22 -35.11 -20.27
C ALA A 990 14.94 -34.51 -19.66
N LEU A 991 14.89 -33.19 -19.48
CA LEU A 991 13.73 -32.47 -18.94
C LEU A 991 12.49 -32.61 -19.83
N LEU A 992 12.66 -32.49 -21.15
CA LEU A 992 11.55 -32.68 -22.10
C LEU A 992 10.96 -34.10 -22.00
N ASN A 993 11.82 -35.12 -21.90
CA ASN A 993 11.35 -36.51 -21.81
C ASN A 993 10.62 -36.79 -20.50
N GLU A 994 11.07 -36.23 -19.38
CA GLU A 994 10.35 -36.31 -18.11
C GLU A 994 8.97 -35.63 -18.21
N HIS A 995 8.92 -34.45 -18.82
CA HIS A 995 7.67 -33.70 -19.01
C HIS A 995 6.66 -34.43 -19.89
N LYS A 996 7.12 -35.10 -20.97
CA LYS A 996 6.28 -35.96 -21.81
C LYS A 996 5.65 -37.10 -21.04
N VAL A 997 6.40 -37.76 -20.15
CA VAL A 997 5.87 -38.85 -19.31
C VAL A 997 4.78 -38.34 -18.39
N LEU A 998 5.02 -37.20 -17.73
CA LEU A 998 4.05 -36.58 -16.84
C LEU A 998 2.77 -36.16 -17.57
N ALA A 999 2.90 -35.56 -18.74
CA ALA A 999 1.77 -35.13 -19.58
C ALA A 999 0.82 -36.29 -19.93
N LYS A 1000 1.38 -37.45 -20.29
CA LYS A 1000 0.60 -38.66 -20.58
C LYS A 1000 -0.12 -39.19 -19.34
N GLU A 1001 0.56 -39.20 -18.20
CA GLU A 1001 -0.07 -39.58 -16.93
C GLU A 1001 -1.23 -38.64 -16.58
N THR A 1002 -1.07 -37.34 -16.78
CA THR A 1002 -2.11 -36.34 -16.53
C THR A 1002 -3.35 -36.60 -17.39
N LEU A 1003 -3.18 -36.81 -18.70
CA LEU A 1003 -4.30 -37.13 -19.59
C LEU A 1003 -4.96 -38.47 -19.23
N SER A 1004 -4.19 -39.49 -18.84
CA SER A 1004 -4.74 -40.81 -18.44
C SER A 1004 -5.67 -40.74 -17.22
N LYS A 1005 -5.47 -39.73 -16.38
CA LYS A 1005 -6.21 -39.51 -15.12
C LYS A 1005 -7.24 -38.38 -15.25
N TYR A 1006 -7.37 -37.76 -16.44
CA TYR A 1006 -8.19 -36.58 -16.64
C TYR A 1006 -9.68 -36.89 -16.49
N LEU A 1007 -10.16 -37.98 -17.10
CA LEU A 1007 -11.55 -38.40 -17.03
C LEU A 1007 -11.77 -39.56 -16.05
N ASN A 1008 -12.90 -39.53 -15.34
CA ASN A 1008 -13.38 -40.68 -14.59
C ASN A 1008 -14.10 -41.67 -15.52
N LEU A 1009 -13.38 -42.68 -16.01
CA LEU A 1009 -13.92 -43.70 -16.91
C LEU A 1009 -15.16 -44.43 -16.32
N GLY A 1010 -15.37 -44.42 -15.01
CA GLY A 1010 -16.56 -44.99 -14.37
C GLY A 1010 -17.90 -44.37 -14.82
N LEU A 1011 -17.87 -43.16 -15.39
CA LEU A 1011 -19.05 -42.40 -15.82
C LEU A 1011 -19.47 -42.66 -17.28
N TYR A 1012 -18.66 -43.41 -18.02
CA TYR A 1012 -18.81 -43.60 -19.46
C TYR A 1012 -19.23 -45.03 -19.81
N SER A 1013 -19.97 -45.18 -20.91
CA SER A 1013 -20.33 -46.47 -21.48
C SER A 1013 -19.11 -47.17 -22.09
N ASP A 1014 -19.21 -48.47 -22.36
CA ASP A 1014 -18.08 -49.20 -22.97
C ASP A 1014 -17.78 -48.73 -24.40
N ILE A 1015 -18.76 -48.11 -25.08
CA ILE A 1015 -18.57 -47.48 -26.39
C ILE A 1015 -17.81 -46.16 -26.24
N GLN A 1016 -18.24 -45.29 -25.32
CA GLN A 1016 -17.59 -43.99 -25.06
C GLN A 1016 -16.16 -44.15 -24.52
N LYS A 1017 -15.91 -45.19 -23.71
CA LYS A 1017 -14.55 -45.53 -23.27
C LYS A 1017 -13.64 -45.89 -24.43
N ALA A 1018 -14.16 -46.58 -25.45
CA ALA A 1018 -13.39 -46.90 -26.64
C ALA A 1018 -13.03 -45.64 -27.45
N ASP A 1019 -13.93 -44.65 -27.49
CA ASP A 1019 -13.66 -43.35 -28.11
C ASP A 1019 -12.63 -42.53 -27.31
N ILE A 1020 -12.75 -42.51 -25.98
CA ILE A 1020 -11.77 -41.88 -25.07
C ILE A 1020 -10.38 -42.53 -25.23
N ASP A 1021 -10.31 -43.85 -25.27
CA ASP A 1021 -9.06 -44.59 -25.47
C ASP A 1021 -8.42 -44.25 -26.84
N ALA A 1022 -9.23 -44.02 -27.88
CA ALA A 1022 -8.75 -43.60 -29.20
C ALA A 1022 -8.17 -42.17 -29.16
N TYR A 1023 -8.87 -41.22 -28.54
CA TYR A 1023 -8.36 -39.84 -28.38
C TYR A 1023 -7.08 -39.77 -27.54
N LEU A 1024 -7.01 -40.55 -26.46
CA LEU A 1024 -5.80 -40.65 -25.63
C LEU A 1024 -4.62 -41.25 -26.41
N ALA A 1025 -4.86 -42.25 -27.26
CA ALA A 1025 -3.82 -42.84 -28.09
C ALA A 1025 -3.23 -41.82 -29.08
N GLU A 1026 -4.08 -41.03 -29.73
CA GLU A 1026 -3.64 -39.94 -30.63
C GLU A 1026 -2.86 -38.86 -29.88
N ALA A 1027 -3.35 -38.44 -28.71
CA ALA A 1027 -2.67 -37.47 -27.85
C ALA A 1027 -1.29 -37.97 -27.39
N TYR A 1028 -1.16 -39.24 -27.03
CA TYR A 1028 0.12 -39.81 -26.61
C TYR A 1028 1.14 -39.89 -27.73
N GLU A 1029 0.70 -40.20 -28.94
CA GLU A 1029 1.56 -40.21 -30.13
C GLU A 1029 2.04 -38.79 -30.47
N ALA A 1030 1.16 -37.79 -30.37
CA ALA A 1030 1.52 -36.39 -30.55
C ALA A 1030 2.51 -35.91 -29.47
N ILE A 1031 2.29 -36.25 -28.18
CA ILE A 1031 3.21 -35.92 -27.09
C ILE A 1031 4.59 -36.56 -27.29
N ASP A 1032 4.66 -37.81 -27.78
CA ASP A 1032 5.95 -38.45 -28.10
C ASP A 1032 6.71 -37.69 -29.18
N GLN A 1033 6.00 -37.15 -30.17
CA GLN A 1033 6.58 -36.43 -31.30
C GLN A 1033 6.95 -34.96 -31.00
N ALA A 1034 6.44 -34.38 -29.92
CA ALA A 1034 6.69 -32.99 -29.56
C ALA A 1034 8.19 -32.69 -29.38
N GLY A 1035 8.66 -31.60 -29.98
CA GLY A 1035 10.07 -31.16 -29.92
C GLY A 1035 10.40 -30.28 -28.73
N SER A 1036 9.40 -29.79 -28.01
CA SER A 1036 9.57 -28.87 -26.87
C SER A 1036 8.51 -29.09 -25.79
N ILE A 1037 8.77 -28.56 -24.59
CA ILE A 1037 7.83 -28.59 -23.46
C ILE A 1037 6.55 -27.82 -23.80
N ASP A 1038 6.67 -26.70 -24.52
CA ASP A 1038 5.53 -25.87 -24.94
C ASP A 1038 4.60 -26.61 -25.90
N GLU A 1039 5.15 -27.37 -26.85
CA GLU A 1039 4.36 -28.22 -27.75
C GLU A 1039 3.64 -29.32 -26.98
N VAL A 1040 4.30 -29.96 -26.00
CA VAL A 1040 3.65 -30.96 -25.11
C VAL A 1040 2.48 -30.34 -24.36
N ASN A 1041 2.64 -29.12 -23.83
CA ASN A 1041 1.58 -28.42 -23.10
C ASN A 1041 0.38 -28.08 -23.99
N ALA A 1042 0.63 -27.61 -25.22
CA ALA A 1042 -0.42 -27.31 -26.20
C ALA A 1042 -1.22 -28.57 -26.56
N ILE A 1043 -0.54 -29.69 -26.82
CA ILE A 1043 -1.20 -30.97 -27.15
C ILE A 1043 -2.08 -31.45 -25.98
N VAL A 1044 -1.61 -31.31 -24.74
CA VAL A 1044 -2.39 -31.67 -23.54
C VAL A 1044 -3.66 -30.81 -23.44
N ALA A 1045 -3.56 -29.51 -23.74
CA ALA A 1045 -4.72 -28.61 -23.71
C ALA A 1045 -5.78 -29.02 -24.75
N ASP A 1046 -5.37 -29.16 -26.01
CA ASP A 1046 -6.27 -29.55 -27.11
C ASP A 1046 -6.93 -30.93 -26.86
N SER A 1047 -6.16 -31.87 -26.30
CA SER A 1047 -6.66 -33.21 -25.99
C SER A 1047 -7.71 -33.21 -24.89
N LYS A 1048 -7.58 -32.32 -23.89
CA LYS A 1048 -8.60 -32.17 -22.84
C LYS A 1048 -9.92 -31.64 -23.40
N GLU A 1049 -9.85 -30.66 -24.30
CA GLU A 1049 -11.05 -30.12 -24.96
C GLU A 1049 -11.81 -31.20 -25.74
N LEU A 1050 -11.10 -32.07 -26.48
CA LEU A 1050 -11.73 -33.18 -27.20
C LEU A 1050 -12.34 -34.23 -26.24
N LEU A 1051 -11.66 -34.51 -25.13
CA LEU A 1051 -12.14 -35.45 -24.12
C LEU A 1051 -13.41 -34.96 -23.41
N ASP A 1052 -13.56 -33.65 -23.21
CA ASP A 1052 -14.74 -33.04 -22.58
C ASP A 1052 -16.00 -33.07 -23.48
N LEU A 1053 -15.84 -33.30 -24.79
CA LEU A 1053 -16.96 -33.41 -25.74
C LEU A 1053 -17.61 -34.80 -25.76
N VAL A 1054 -17.01 -35.81 -25.12
CA VAL A 1054 -17.59 -37.15 -25.07
C VAL A 1054 -18.74 -37.15 -24.05
N PRO A 1055 -20.00 -37.41 -24.45
CA PRO A 1055 -21.12 -37.40 -23.51
C PRO A 1055 -21.00 -38.54 -22.51
N THR A 1056 -21.46 -38.34 -21.27
CA THR A 1056 -21.51 -39.39 -20.25
C THR A 1056 -22.79 -40.24 -20.39
N VAL A 1057 -22.89 -41.32 -19.61
CA VAL A 1057 -24.14 -42.11 -19.53
C VAL A 1057 -25.30 -41.28 -18.96
N TRP A 1058 -25.01 -40.26 -18.16
CA TRP A 1058 -26.02 -39.34 -17.61
C TRP A 1058 -26.60 -38.45 -18.71
N ASP A 1059 -25.75 -37.94 -19.61
CA ASP A 1059 -26.19 -37.05 -20.69
C ASP A 1059 -27.07 -37.77 -21.71
N GLU A 1060 -26.75 -39.03 -22.03
CA GLU A 1060 -27.59 -39.88 -22.88
C GLU A 1060 -28.93 -40.19 -22.20
N ALA A 1061 -28.92 -40.52 -20.90
CA ALA A 1061 -30.13 -40.80 -20.13
C ALA A 1061 -31.05 -39.58 -20.04
N LYS A 1062 -30.49 -38.38 -19.83
CA LYS A 1062 -31.26 -37.13 -19.85
C LYS A 1062 -31.90 -36.89 -21.22
N THR A 1063 -31.13 -37.06 -22.29
CA THR A 1063 -31.62 -36.90 -23.66
C THR A 1063 -32.77 -37.88 -23.95
N PHE A 1064 -32.62 -39.15 -23.55
CA PHE A 1064 -33.64 -40.16 -23.71
C PHE A 1064 -34.94 -39.81 -22.96
N VAL A 1065 -34.85 -39.45 -21.67
CA VAL A 1065 -36.03 -39.09 -20.86
C VAL A 1065 -36.75 -37.87 -21.42
N ALA A 1066 -36.01 -36.85 -21.85
CA ALA A 1066 -36.58 -35.61 -22.39
C ALA A 1066 -37.33 -35.83 -23.72
N THR A 1067 -36.99 -36.87 -24.48
CA THR A 1067 -37.53 -37.11 -25.83
C THR A 1067 -38.43 -38.35 -25.93
N TYR A 1068 -38.63 -39.08 -24.82
CA TYR A 1068 -39.34 -40.37 -24.84
C TYR A 1068 -40.83 -40.27 -25.23
N VAL A 1069 -41.51 -39.15 -24.93
CA VAL A 1069 -42.90 -38.89 -25.33
C VAL A 1069 -42.92 -37.78 -26.38
N GLU A 1070 -43.12 -38.15 -27.64
CA GLU A 1070 -43.03 -37.23 -28.78
C GLU A 1070 -44.25 -36.30 -28.94
N ASP A 1071 -45.45 -36.76 -28.56
CA ASP A 1071 -46.70 -35.98 -28.64
C ASP A 1071 -47.55 -36.16 -27.39
N LEU A 1072 -47.60 -35.11 -26.56
CA LEU A 1072 -48.39 -35.10 -25.33
C LEU A 1072 -49.90 -35.00 -25.59
N SER A 1073 -50.32 -34.47 -26.74
CA SER A 1073 -51.73 -34.13 -27.02
C SER A 1073 -52.68 -35.33 -27.06
N VAL A 1074 -52.14 -36.54 -27.21
CA VAL A 1074 -52.91 -37.80 -27.24
C VAL A 1074 -53.33 -38.28 -25.84
N TYR A 1075 -52.79 -37.69 -24.77
CA TYR A 1075 -53.10 -38.02 -23.38
C TYR A 1075 -54.10 -37.03 -22.79
N SER A 1076 -54.78 -37.40 -21.70
CA SER A 1076 -55.69 -36.47 -21.00
C SER A 1076 -54.93 -35.30 -20.40
N GLU A 1077 -55.54 -34.13 -20.21
CA GLU A 1077 -54.84 -32.98 -19.61
C GLU A 1077 -54.21 -33.34 -18.24
N VAL A 1078 -54.85 -34.24 -17.50
CA VAL A 1078 -54.35 -34.77 -16.24
C VAL A 1078 -53.12 -35.65 -16.46
N ASP A 1079 -53.17 -36.55 -17.45
CA ASP A 1079 -52.04 -37.44 -17.78
C ASP A 1079 -50.89 -36.70 -18.46
N GLN A 1080 -51.16 -35.70 -19.30
CA GLN A 1080 -50.15 -34.80 -19.88
C GLN A 1080 -49.35 -34.13 -18.77
N ARG A 1081 -50.08 -33.53 -17.80
CA ARG A 1081 -49.44 -32.90 -16.66
C ARG A 1081 -48.65 -33.90 -15.82
N TYR A 1082 -49.15 -35.13 -15.70
CA TYR A 1082 -48.46 -36.20 -15.00
C TYR A 1082 -47.17 -36.64 -15.74
N ILE A 1083 -47.21 -36.78 -17.07
CA ILE A 1083 -46.05 -37.13 -17.91
C ILE A 1083 -44.96 -36.05 -17.81
N GLU A 1084 -45.32 -34.77 -17.91
CA GLU A 1084 -44.37 -33.66 -17.71
C GLU A 1084 -43.67 -33.74 -16.34
N ILE A 1085 -44.44 -34.01 -15.28
CA ILE A 1085 -43.91 -34.19 -13.93
C ILE A 1085 -42.97 -35.40 -13.86
N LEU A 1086 -43.29 -36.49 -14.54
CA LEU A 1086 -42.45 -37.69 -14.58
C LEU A 1086 -41.16 -37.46 -15.36
N ILE A 1087 -41.18 -36.74 -16.49
CA ILE A 1087 -40.00 -36.35 -17.26
C ILE A 1087 -39.09 -35.51 -16.36
N GLU A 1088 -39.62 -34.43 -15.80
CA GLU A 1088 -38.85 -33.50 -14.97
C GLU A 1088 -38.29 -34.18 -13.71
N ARG A 1089 -39.06 -35.08 -13.10
CA ARG A 1089 -38.60 -35.88 -11.96
C ARG A 1089 -37.48 -36.84 -12.34
N SER A 1090 -37.60 -37.50 -13.49
CA SER A 1090 -36.63 -38.48 -13.94
C SER A 1090 -35.33 -37.81 -14.37
N LEU A 1091 -35.41 -36.64 -15.01
CA LEU A 1091 -34.23 -35.82 -15.32
C LEU A 1091 -33.49 -35.39 -14.05
N ASN A 1092 -34.20 -34.89 -13.05
CA ASN A 1092 -33.60 -34.50 -11.77
C ASN A 1092 -33.01 -35.71 -11.01
N ASN A 1093 -33.69 -36.85 -11.05
CA ASN A 1093 -33.15 -38.07 -10.45
C ASN A 1093 -31.88 -38.55 -11.17
N ILE A 1094 -31.82 -38.45 -12.51
CA ILE A 1094 -30.61 -38.75 -13.26
C ILE A 1094 -29.49 -37.81 -12.83
N GLU A 1095 -29.76 -36.51 -12.68
CA GLU A 1095 -28.78 -35.52 -12.19
C GLU A 1095 -28.22 -35.84 -10.80
N GLN A 1096 -29.01 -36.51 -9.95
CA GLN A 1096 -28.63 -36.86 -8.59
C GLN A 1096 -28.04 -38.28 -8.45
N ALA A 1097 -28.06 -39.09 -9.50
CA ALA A 1097 -27.56 -40.46 -9.44
C ALA A 1097 -26.03 -40.46 -9.29
N GLU A 1098 -25.53 -41.24 -8.34
CA GLU A 1098 -24.09 -41.34 -8.04
C GLU A 1098 -23.44 -42.48 -8.84
N THR A 1099 -24.26 -43.42 -9.35
CA THR A 1099 -23.78 -44.59 -10.08
C THR A 1099 -24.53 -44.83 -11.39
N LYS A 1100 -23.83 -45.46 -12.34
CA LYS A 1100 -24.38 -45.80 -13.66
C LYS A 1100 -25.62 -46.71 -13.53
N ALA A 1101 -25.58 -47.63 -12.56
CA ALA A 1101 -26.69 -48.56 -12.31
C ALA A 1101 -27.95 -47.81 -11.84
N GLU A 1102 -27.81 -46.76 -11.04
CA GLU A 1102 -28.93 -45.93 -10.60
C GLU A 1102 -29.56 -45.18 -11.78
N VAL A 1103 -28.75 -44.60 -12.67
CA VAL A 1103 -29.24 -43.95 -13.90
C VAL A 1103 -30.03 -44.93 -14.77
N GLU A 1104 -29.50 -46.12 -14.99
CA GLU A 1104 -30.18 -47.17 -15.77
C GLU A 1104 -31.51 -47.60 -15.12
N GLU A 1105 -31.56 -47.70 -13.79
CA GLU A 1105 -32.78 -48.01 -13.03
C GLU A 1105 -33.82 -46.88 -13.10
N ILE A 1106 -33.38 -45.62 -13.03
CA ILE A 1106 -34.25 -44.44 -13.16
C ILE A 1106 -34.89 -44.42 -14.55
N VAL A 1107 -34.10 -44.61 -15.61
CA VAL A 1107 -34.59 -44.63 -16.99
C VAL A 1107 -35.59 -45.78 -17.21
N ALA A 1108 -35.31 -46.97 -16.68
CA ALA A 1108 -36.21 -48.12 -16.78
C ALA A 1108 -37.54 -47.88 -16.03
N THR A 1109 -37.47 -47.26 -14.86
CA THR A 1109 -38.64 -46.92 -14.04
C THR A 1109 -39.50 -45.84 -14.71
N PHE A 1110 -38.88 -44.78 -15.23
CA PHE A 1110 -39.54 -43.73 -15.99
C PHE A 1110 -40.32 -44.31 -17.16
N LYS A 1111 -39.67 -45.14 -17.98
CA LYS A 1111 -40.29 -45.83 -19.10
C LYS A 1111 -41.52 -46.64 -18.67
N SER A 1112 -41.41 -47.42 -17.59
CA SER A 1112 -42.53 -48.22 -17.09
C SER A 1112 -43.71 -47.36 -16.61
N TRP A 1113 -43.48 -46.18 -16.07
CA TRP A 1113 -44.56 -45.29 -15.64
C TRP A 1113 -45.29 -44.64 -16.81
N ILE A 1114 -44.55 -44.23 -17.84
CA ILE A 1114 -45.14 -43.67 -19.06
C ILE A 1114 -45.95 -44.73 -19.81
N ASP A 1115 -45.40 -45.94 -19.99
CA ASP A 1115 -46.06 -47.03 -20.72
C ASP A 1115 -47.35 -47.53 -20.02
N ALA A 1116 -47.57 -47.19 -18.75
CA ALA A 1116 -48.77 -47.54 -17.99
C ALA A 1116 -49.95 -46.56 -18.22
N LEU A 1117 -49.72 -45.42 -18.85
CA LEU A 1117 -50.74 -44.41 -19.16
C LEU A 1117 -51.38 -44.71 -20.53
N SER A 1118 -52.70 -44.58 -20.62
CA SER A 1118 -53.44 -44.83 -21.87
C SER A 1118 -53.87 -43.51 -22.53
N PRO A 1119 -53.69 -43.34 -23.85
CA PRO A 1119 -54.23 -42.20 -24.61
C PRO A 1119 -55.76 -42.09 -24.50
N ILE A 1120 -56.33 -40.89 -24.71
CA ILE A 1120 -57.79 -40.69 -24.67
C ILE A 1120 -58.48 -41.40 -25.84
N ASP A 1121 -59.48 -42.24 -25.53
CA ASP A 1121 -60.38 -42.85 -26.52
C ASP A 1121 -61.60 -41.94 -26.79
N TYR A 1122 -61.40 -40.92 -27.62
CA TYR A 1122 -62.47 -40.00 -28.03
C TYR A 1122 -63.61 -40.72 -28.79
N GLU A 1123 -63.35 -41.88 -29.41
CA GLU A 1123 -64.35 -42.69 -30.11
C GLU A 1123 -65.38 -43.25 -29.13
N ALA A 1124 -64.90 -43.79 -28.01
CA ALA A 1124 -65.73 -44.30 -26.92
C ALA A 1124 -66.57 -43.19 -26.27
N MET A 1125 -65.99 -42.00 -26.08
CA MET A 1125 -66.67 -40.85 -25.48
C MET A 1125 -67.77 -40.28 -26.39
N ARG A 1126 -67.49 -40.11 -27.69
CA ARG A 1126 -68.51 -39.74 -28.69
C ARG A 1126 -69.65 -40.74 -28.70
N SER A 1127 -69.32 -42.04 -28.67
CA SER A 1127 -70.33 -43.11 -28.65
C SER A 1127 -71.22 -43.05 -27.40
N ALA A 1128 -70.64 -42.80 -26.22
CA ALA A 1128 -71.40 -42.64 -24.97
C ALA A 1128 -72.28 -41.39 -24.98
N ALA A 1129 -71.78 -40.26 -25.47
CA ALA A 1129 -72.52 -39.00 -25.57
C ALA A 1129 -73.74 -39.10 -26.50
N LYS A 1130 -73.59 -39.73 -27.66
CA LYS A 1130 -74.71 -40.00 -28.59
C LYS A 1130 -75.76 -40.91 -27.97
N SER A 1131 -75.33 -41.98 -27.28
CA SER A 1131 -76.23 -42.89 -26.55
C SER A 1131 -76.98 -42.17 -25.42
N ALA A 1132 -76.34 -41.23 -24.73
CA ALA A 1132 -76.97 -40.39 -23.72
C ALA A 1132 -78.06 -39.47 -24.32
N LEU A 1133 -77.86 -38.92 -25.52
CA LEU A 1133 -78.88 -38.13 -26.23
C LEU A 1133 -80.07 -38.99 -26.67
N ASP A 1134 -79.82 -40.20 -27.18
CA ASP A 1134 -80.87 -41.15 -27.58
C ASP A 1134 -81.78 -41.57 -26.42
N THR A 1135 -81.22 -41.66 -25.21
CA THR A 1135 -81.95 -42.08 -24.02
C THR A 1135 -82.58 -40.91 -23.24
N TYR A 1136 -82.16 -39.67 -23.50
CA TYR A 1136 -82.58 -38.48 -22.75
C TYR A 1136 -84.07 -38.17 -22.87
N VAL A 1137 -84.69 -38.40 -24.04
CA VAL A 1137 -86.10 -38.02 -24.29
C VAL A 1137 -86.91 -39.16 -24.90
N LYS A 1138 -88.16 -39.31 -24.46
CA LYS A 1138 -89.12 -40.30 -24.98
C LYS A 1138 -90.03 -39.66 -26.05
N PRO A 1139 -89.84 -39.93 -27.36
CA PRO A 1139 -90.54 -39.24 -28.46
C PRO A 1139 -92.07 -39.29 -28.37
N ASN A 1140 -92.59 -40.30 -27.69
CA ASN A 1140 -94.00 -40.61 -27.46
C ASN A 1140 -94.73 -39.55 -26.60
N LYS A 1141 -93.99 -38.64 -25.96
CA LYS A 1141 -94.54 -37.55 -25.12
C LYS A 1141 -94.80 -36.24 -25.89
N TYR A 1142 -94.46 -36.18 -27.17
CA TYR A 1142 -94.64 -34.99 -28.02
C TYR A 1142 -95.80 -35.21 -29.01
N THR A 1143 -96.35 -34.13 -29.54
CA THR A 1143 -97.26 -34.19 -30.70
C THR A 1143 -96.49 -34.69 -31.92
N GLU A 1144 -97.20 -35.17 -32.95
CA GLU A 1144 -96.56 -35.72 -34.16
C GLU A 1144 -95.62 -34.69 -34.83
N GLU A 1145 -96.02 -33.42 -34.84
CA GLU A 1145 -95.24 -32.29 -35.36
C GLU A 1145 -93.99 -31.99 -34.50
N ASN A 1146 -94.14 -31.95 -33.17
CA ASN A 1146 -93.02 -31.67 -32.25
C ASN A 1146 -92.04 -32.85 -32.11
N ARG A 1147 -92.51 -34.08 -32.37
CA ARG A 1147 -91.67 -35.29 -32.35
C ARG A 1147 -90.56 -35.22 -33.40
N GLN A 1148 -90.90 -34.71 -34.58
CA GLN A 1148 -89.94 -34.58 -35.67
C GLN A 1148 -88.84 -33.57 -35.32
N ALA A 1149 -89.20 -32.42 -34.72
CA ALA A 1149 -88.24 -31.41 -34.27
C ALA A 1149 -87.27 -31.94 -33.20
N VAL A 1150 -87.74 -32.77 -32.26
CA VAL A 1150 -86.86 -33.41 -31.26
C VAL A 1150 -85.85 -34.36 -31.91
N LEU A 1151 -86.29 -35.16 -32.89
CA LEU A 1151 -85.42 -36.10 -33.60
C LEU A 1151 -84.37 -35.35 -34.44
N GLU A 1152 -84.75 -34.26 -35.10
CA GLU A 1152 -83.82 -33.43 -35.88
C GLU A 1152 -82.74 -32.79 -34.99
N ILE A 1153 -83.08 -32.34 -33.77
CA ILE A 1153 -82.09 -31.81 -32.82
C ILE A 1153 -81.11 -32.91 -32.39
N ILE A 1154 -81.61 -34.12 -32.08
CA ILE A 1154 -80.75 -35.24 -31.68
C ILE A 1154 -79.80 -35.63 -32.81
N GLU A 1155 -80.31 -35.80 -34.03
CA GLU A 1155 -79.47 -36.21 -35.17
C GLU A 1155 -78.45 -35.13 -35.54
N LYS A 1156 -78.83 -33.85 -35.46
CA LYS A 1156 -77.88 -32.74 -35.64
C LYS A 1156 -76.78 -32.77 -34.57
N ALA A 1157 -77.14 -32.92 -33.30
CA ALA A 1157 -76.18 -32.96 -32.21
C ALA A 1157 -75.23 -34.17 -32.30
N LYS A 1158 -75.72 -35.34 -32.74
CA LYS A 1158 -74.88 -36.51 -32.99
C LYS A 1158 -73.84 -36.26 -34.09
N ALA A 1159 -74.23 -35.60 -35.17
CA ALA A 1159 -73.33 -35.23 -36.26
C ALA A 1159 -72.27 -34.21 -35.81
N GLU A 1160 -72.65 -33.25 -34.97
CA GLU A 1160 -71.70 -32.30 -34.38
C GLU A 1160 -70.73 -33.02 -33.41
N ILE A 1161 -71.22 -33.97 -32.61
CA ILE A 1161 -70.38 -34.83 -31.73
C ILE A 1161 -69.39 -35.67 -32.56
N ASP A 1162 -69.77 -36.17 -33.74
CA ASP A 1162 -68.86 -36.89 -34.64
C ASP A 1162 -67.63 -36.07 -35.05
N SER A 1163 -67.81 -34.77 -35.23
CA SER A 1163 -66.75 -33.84 -35.59
C SER A 1163 -65.97 -33.24 -34.41
N ALA A 1164 -66.39 -33.52 -33.17
CA ALA A 1164 -65.75 -32.96 -31.98
C ALA A 1164 -64.43 -33.68 -31.64
N THR A 1165 -63.39 -32.88 -31.44
CA THR A 1165 -62.02 -33.36 -31.16
C THR A 1165 -61.60 -33.15 -29.71
N THR A 1166 -62.44 -32.57 -28.86
CA THR A 1166 -62.18 -32.35 -27.43
C THR A 1166 -63.37 -32.78 -26.57
N GLN A 1167 -63.11 -33.02 -25.29
CA GLN A 1167 -64.16 -33.39 -24.34
C GLN A 1167 -65.12 -32.21 -24.07
N GLU A 1168 -64.63 -30.98 -23.90
CA GLU A 1168 -65.51 -29.82 -23.69
C GLU A 1168 -66.49 -29.63 -24.84
N ALA A 1169 -66.03 -29.80 -26.09
CA ALA A 1169 -66.88 -29.65 -27.26
C ALA A 1169 -68.01 -30.69 -27.27
N ILE A 1170 -67.70 -31.96 -26.94
CA ILE A 1170 -68.70 -33.02 -26.83
C ILE A 1170 -69.72 -32.69 -25.73
N ASP A 1171 -69.26 -32.27 -24.56
CA ASP A 1171 -70.12 -31.97 -23.41
C ASP A 1171 -71.02 -30.74 -23.67
N GLU A 1172 -70.48 -29.70 -24.31
CA GLU A 1172 -71.23 -28.49 -24.68
C GLU A 1172 -72.32 -28.81 -25.72
N ILE A 1173 -71.99 -29.60 -26.76
CA ILE A 1173 -72.98 -30.03 -27.77
C ILE A 1173 -74.11 -30.83 -27.11
N VAL A 1174 -73.78 -31.76 -26.20
CA VAL A 1174 -74.78 -32.53 -25.45
C VAL A 1174 -75.64 -31.62 -24.58
N ALA A 1175 -75.05 -30.67 -23.85
CA ALA A 1175 -75.79 -29.75 -22.99
C ALA A 1175 -76.74 -28.85 -23.79
N ASN A 1176 -76.27 -28.29 -24.90
CA ASN A 1176 -77.06 -27.45 -25.80
C ASN A 1176 -78.22 -28.22 -26.45
N ALA A 1177 -77.96 -29.45 -26.90
CA ALA A 1177 -79.00 -30.32 -27.45
C ALA A 1177 -80.09 -30.64 -26.43
N LYS A 1178 -79.71 -30.96 -25.19
CA LYS A 1178 -80.66 -31.22 -24.09
C LYS A 1178 -81.53 -29.99 -23.80
N ALA A 1179 -80.92 -28.81 -23.70
CA ALA A 1179 -81.64 -27.56 -23.47
C ALA A 1179 -82.63 -27.22 -24.61
N ALA A 1180 -82.21 -27.41 -25.87
CA ALA A 1180 -83.05 -27.19 -27.04
C ALA A 1180 -84.25 -28.16 -27.07
N ILE A 1181 -84.05 -29.42 -26.68
CA ILE A 1181 -85.14 -30.40 -26.59
C ILE A 1181 -86.12 -30.04 -25.46
N ASP A 1182 -85.63 -29.61 -24.31
CA ASP A 1182 -86.48 -29.24 -23.16
C ASP A 1182 -87.37 -28.02 -23.44
N ALA A 1183 -87.00 -27.17 -24.39
CA ALA A 1183 -87.79 -26.03 -24.84
C ALA A 1183 -89.01 -26.42 -25.72
N ILE A 1184 -89.11 -27.67 -26.19
CA ILE A 1184 -90.19 -28.12 -27.06
C ILE A 1184 -91.45 -28.50 -26.24
N PRO A 1185 -92.66 -27.98 -26.57
CA PRO A 1185 -93.89 -28.28 -25.82
C PRO A 1185 -94.32 -29.77 -25.91
N LYS A 1186 -94.64 -30.35 -24.75
CA LYS A 1186 -95.13 -31.75 -24.60
C LYS A 1186 -96.66 -31.83 -24.75
N LYS A 1187 -97.20 -33.01 -25.12
CA LYS A 1187 -98.63 -33.25 -25.37
C LYS A 1187 -99.49 -32.99 -24.12
N ALA A 1188 -100.56 -32.20 -24.19
CA ALA A 1188 -101.46 -31.94 -23.06
C ALA A 1188 -102.31 -33.17 -22.68
N ALA A 1189 -102.51 -33.41 -21.38
CA ALA A 1189 -103.30 -34.53 -20.87
C ALA A 1189 -104.80 -34.34 -21.15
N GLY A 1190 -105.38 -35.22 -21.98
CA GLY A 1190 -106.81 -35.26 -22.23
C GLY A 1190 -107.59 -35.87 -21.05
N LEU A 1191 -108.45 -35.07 -20.42
CA LEU A 1191 -109.51 -35.53 -19.52
C LEU A 1191 -110.65 -36.14 -20.34
N ASN A 1192 -111.08 -37.36 -20.00
CA ASN A 1192 -112.45 -37.82 -20.28
C ASN A 1192 -112.91 -38.81 -19.21
N CYS A 1193 -113.93 -38.40 -18.47
CA CYS A 1193 -114.69 -39.16 -17.47
C CYS A 1193 -115.81 -39.99 -18.11
N ARG A 1194 -116.10 -41.18 -17.54
CA ARG A 1194 -117.44 -41.74 -17.23
C ARG A 1194 -117.24 -43.10 -16.52
N PHE A 1195 -117.56 -43.28 -15.23
CA PHE A 1195 -118.85 -43.41 -14.52
C PHE A 1195 -119.44 -44.84 -14.43
N GLY A 1196 -119.70 -45.25 -13.17
CA GLY A 1196 -120.69 -46.25 -12.71
C GLY A 1196 -120.18 -47.70 -12.69
N GLY A 1197 -120.30 -48.53 -11.65
CA GLY A 1197 -121.02 -48.62 -10.36
C GLY A 1197 -120.86 -50.10 -9.92
N ALA A 1198 -121.03 -50.60 -8.70
CA ALA A 1198 -121.74 -50.18 -7.50
C ALA A 1198 -121.35 -51.14 -6.34
N TYR A 1199 -121.94 -50.89 -5.15
CA TYR A 1199 -122.00 -51.72 -3.93
C TYR A 1199 -120.78 -51.68 -2.99
N LEU A 1200 -120.87 -51.53 -1.67
CA LEU A 1200 -121.95 -51.26 -0.69
C LEU A 1200 -121.24 -51.10 0.68
N TYR A 1201 -121.91 -50.45 1.65
CA TYR A 1201 -121.58 -50.26 3.08
C TYR A 1201 -120.64 -49.08 3.44
N ILE A 1202 -121.11 -47.90 3.88
CA ILE A 1202 -121.92 -47.48 5.07
C ILE A 1202 -121.06 -47.26 6.35
N LEU A 1203 -120.98 -45.98 6.75
CA LEU A 1203 -120.66 -45.39 8.08
C LEU A 1203 -119.22 -45.59 8.63
N ILE A 1204 -118.52 -44.66 9.28
CA ILE A 1204 -118.86 -43.44 10.05
C ILE A 1204 -117.62 -42.53 10.13
N ALA A 1205 -117.86 -41.27 10.46
CA ALA A 1205 -116.88 -40.24 10.81
C ALA A 1205 -116.11 -40.47 12.14
N ALA A 1206 -114.99 -39.75 12.24
CA ALA A 1206 -114.45 -39.14 13.47
C ALA A 1206 -113.50 -39.94 14.40
N VAL A 1207 -112.44 -39.20 14.78
CA VAL A 1207 -111.60 -39.29 15.99
C VAL A 1207 -110.60 -40.45 16.08
N GLY A 1208 -109.37 -40.11 16.49
CA GLY A 1208 -108.62 -40.99 17.39
C GLY A 1208 -107.16 -41.22 17.04
N VAL A 1209 -106.30 -40.58 17.82
CA VAL A 1209 -104.86 -40.80 17.98
C VAL A 1209 -104.56 -42.28 18.32
N VAL A 1210 -103.29 -42.70 18.10
CA VAL A 1210 -102.50 -43.65 18.93
C VAL A 1210 -102.12 -45.01 18.28
N LEU A 1211 -100.80 -45.10 18.00
CA LEU A 1211 -99.83 -46.20 18.19
C LEU A 1211 -99.81 -47.46 17.30
N ILE A 1212 -98.60 -47.64 16.74
CA ILE A 1212 -97.67 -48.78 16.87
C ILE A 1212 -98.23 -50.19 16.62
N GLY A 1213 -97.52 -50.89 15.73
CA GLY A 1213 -97.13 -52.27 16.03
C GLY A 1213 -97.09 -53.21 14.84
N LEU A 1214 -95.94 -53.22 14.17
CA LEU A 1214 -95.14 -54.44 13.96
C LEU A 1214 -95.92 -55.74 13.68
N ARG A 1215 -95.70 -56.36 12.51
CA ARG A 1215 -94.66 -57.41 12.32
C ARG A 1215 -94.86 -58.17 10.99
N LYS A 1216 -93.75 -58.22 10.26
CA LYS A 1216 -93.01 -59.44 9.84
C LYS A 1216 -93.79 -60.61 9.19
N LYS A 1217 -93.30 -60.89 7.98
CA LYS A 1217 -92.53 -62.08 7.55
C LYS A 1217 -93.22 -63.21 6.80
N ARG A 1218 -92.41 -63.68 5.83
CA ARG A 1218 -92.32 -64.97 5.11
C ARG A 1218 -93.20 -65.05 3.86
N TYR A 1219 -92.68 -65.41 2.70
CA TYR A 1219 -91.49 -66.23 2.41
C TYR A 1219 -90.32 -65.50 1.76
#